data_AF-A0A6P0T7L2-F1
#
_entry.id   AF-A0A6P0T7L2-F1
#
_cell.length_a   1.000
_cell.length_b   1.000
_cell.length_c   1.000
_cell.angle_alpha   90.00
_cell.angle_beta   90.00
_cell.angle_gamma   90.00
#
_symmetry.space_group_name_H-M   'P 1'
#
loop_
_entity.id
_entity.type
_entity.pdbx_description
1 polymer ?
#
loop_
_entity_poly.entity_id
_entity_poly.type
_entity_poly.pdbx_seq_one_letter_code
_entity_poly.pdbx_strand_id
1 'polypeptide(L)'
;MSTSNPIRFASFNASLNRSNEGDLIQDLSAPGNVQAGAIAEIIQRNNPDVVLINEFDFDANGEAARLFQENYLGVSQNGVDPVEYPYVYVAASNTGVPAGFDFNNDGTVGGPNDAFGFGFFEGQFAFAIFSKHPIVADEIRTFQNFLWQDMPGALLPINSDGTSWYSPEELEVFRLSSKNHVDVPIEVNGEIIHVLASHPTPPVFDGPEDRNGTRNHDEIRFWADYINGADYIYDDAGVSGGLVSGASFVIMGDQNADPFDGDSVPGAIQQLLDDPLVNTTITPSSEGGTDAALRQGGTNETHLGDPAFETADFGFAGVGNPDGVPGNLRVDYALPSSDLAIADAGVFWQASDDPLFPLAEFPTSDHRLVYVDVVTPADIDRKSVSDLEFLGEVQFETGFTFADTEVGGLSGLAYDAESDVYYALADDRSSDARFYTTTIDLSDGSLDDGDVVFTDVTFLLDQDGDRFTSGDLDPEGIALTEAGTLYISSEGDANQVIDPFIREMSLDGEFIDELPIPDIYLPTADQSSGIRNNLAFESLTISPDQRFLYTATENALFQDGPNASVDEGSLSRIIKYDLETGLPVAEFVYEVEEVPEAPIPEGAFNTNGLVELLAVDNNGTLLALERGFSVGQGNTVKLFEVQTQGALDVTGVNDLFREKPLDDDGEIIPPGVFEIDPAVIKREILDVEADLGIAPDNLEALALGPVLPDGRQSLIIASDNNFNDTQFTQFLAFAVDFNVTPAAQPTLETPLTVDDEDGTTPLLGDSDDPAIWVNPENGDDSLVLITLKDGGMAVLDLNGEITQTILPADFGDIRYNNVDLVYGFELEGESVDLAIASDRENDTLAIFKVNPDTLLLEDVTADGILATIFGVDDGEATAYGLASYTSPITNKSYVFVTQADGNQVAQLELSDDNGAVNAEVVRMIDLPVPTGDAADSQSEGIVADQELGFMYVALEDEVGILKFNAEPDAGNDFEVIQSVDEDYLVPDIEGLNIYYGPDGTGYLIANSQGDSSYAVFTREGDNEYIGSFVVGDSDDIDQVNESDGLDVVNVPLGDAFPNGLLVLQDGANDPQNVAEDDEELENNSTNFKFVDWGNVAQSFEQPLLVDPSSYDPRNPQNRALDGDDRLRGTSEDDYLDAGAGDDDLIGRKGNDTLLGGLGD
;
A
#
# COMPACT_ATOMS: atom_id res chain seq x y z
N MET A 1 -14.14 -8.63 -0.14
CA MET A 1 -13.66 -8.83 1.25
C MET A 1 -12.46 -9.76 1.23
N SER A 2 -11.29 -9.17 1.01
CA SER A 2 -9.99 -9.77 1.33
C SER A 2 -10.01 -10.24 2.79
N THR A 3 -9.51 -11.44 3.08
CA THR A 3 -8.82 -11.63 4.35
C THR A 3 -7.59 -12.49 4.12
N SER A 4 -6.42 -11.85 4.01
CA SER A 4 -5.26 -12.37 4.74
C SER A 4 -5.74 -12.86 6.11
N ASN A 5 -5.31 -14.04 6.56
CA ASN A 5 -5.75 -14.56 7.85
C ASN A 5 -5.57 -13.49 8.94
N PRO A 6 -6.65 -13.01 9.61
CA PRO A 6 -6.54 -11.92 10.56
C PRO A 6 -5.59 -12.27 11.70
N ILE A 7 -4.74 -11.32 12.06
CA ILE A 7 -3.73 -11.45 13.11
C ILE A 7 -4.34 -11.00 14.42
N ARG A 8 -4.40 -11.90 15.40
CA ARG A 8 -5.04 -11.64 16.69
C ARG A 8 -4.06 -11.08 17.70
N PHE A 9 -4.27 -9.82 18.08
CA PHE A 9 -3.58 -9.16 19.20
C PHE A 9 -4.47 -9.19 20.45
N ALA A 10 -3.94 -9.70 21.57
CA ALA A 10 -4.70 -9.82 22.82
C ALA A 10 -3.98 -9.25 24.05
N SER A 11 -4.69 -8.48 24.85
CA SER A 11 -4.24 -8.03 26.17
C SER A 11 -4.95 -8.80 27.28
N PHE A 12 -4.22 -9.28 28.27
CA PHE A 12 -4.79 -9.99 29.42
C PHE A 12 -4.05 -9.69 30.72
N ASN A 13 -4.64 -8.87 31.59
CA ASN A 13 -4.23 -8.84 32.99
C ASN A 13 -4.64 -10.16 33.67
N ALA A 14 -3.65 -11.00 33.96
CA ALA A 14 -3.87 -12.37 34.40
C ALA A 14 -3.75 -12.56 35.92
N SER A 15 -3.50 -11.48 36.67
CA SER A 15 -3.27 -11.51 38.13
C SER A 15 -2.27 -12.59 38.57
N LEU A 16 -1.23 -12.84 37.77
CA LEU A 16 -0.16 -13.81 38.05
C LEU A 16 0.96 -13.23 38.93
N ASN A 17 0.70 -12.14 39.65
CA ASN A 17 1.64 -11.57 40.60
C ASN A 17 1.61 -12.36 41.92
N ARG A 18 2.69 -12.29 42.71
CA ARG A 18 2.78 -12.90 44.04
C ARG A 18 3.26 -11.91 45.08
N SER A 19 3.06 -12.26 46.35
CA SER A 19 3.46 -11.40 47.47
C SER A 19 4.96 -11.43 47.79
N ASN A 20 5.69 -12.43 47.29
CA ASN A 20 7.14 -12.54 47.47
C ASN A 20 7.83 -12.89 46.16
N GLU A 21 9.04 -12.37 46.00
CA GLU A 21 9.92 -12.64 44.87
C GLU A 21 10.15 -14.16 44.68
N GLY A 22 9.95 -14.65 43.46
CA GLY A 22 10.17 -16.05 43.08
C GLY A 22 9.02 -17.01 43.40
N ASP A 23 7.96 -16.57 44.09
CA ASP A 23 6.78 -17.41 44.34
C ASP A 23 6.06 -17.76 43.03
N LEU A 24 6.06 -16.88 42.02
CA LEU A 24 5.46 -17.16 40.71
C LEU A 24 6.19 -18.30 40.00
N ILE A 25 7.53 -18.25 39.94
CA ILE A 25 8.37 -19.33 39.42
C ILE A 25 8.06 -20.65 40.13
N GLN A 26 7.91 -20.62 41.46
CA GLN A 26 7.56 -21.81 42.22
C GLN A 26 6.19 -22.37 41.80
N ASP A 27 5.19 -21.53 41.62
CA ASP A 27 3.84 -21.91 41.19
C ASP A 27 3.82 -22.49 39.76
N LEU A 28 4.66 -21.95 38.87
CA LEU A 28 4.74 -22.36 37.47
C LEU A 28 5.66 -23.57 37.24
N SER A 29 6.52 -23.92 38.21
CA SER A 29 7.54 -24.97 38.08
C SER A 29 7.02 -26.39 37.87
N ALA A 30 5.73 -26.63 38.10
CA ALA A 30 5.08 -27.91 37.85
C ALA A 30 3.61 -27.69 37.43
N PRO A 31 3.04 -28.56 36.59
CA PRO A 31 1.63 -28.49 36.24
C PRO A 31 0.71 -28.63 37.47
N GLY A 32 -0.46 -28.00 37.41
CA GLY A 32 -1.54 -28.16 38.40
C GLY A 32 -1.82 -26.96 39.30
N ASN A 33 -1.18 -25.81 39.08
CA ASN A 33 -1.70 -24.54 39.61
C ASN A 33 -3.04 -24.22 38.92
N VAL A 34 -4.09 -24.04 39.72
CA VAL A 34 -5.46 -23.88 39.20
C VAL A 34 -5.65 -22.55 38.47
N GLN A 35 -5.05 -21.47 38.97
CA GLN A 35 -5.14 -20.15 38.34
C GLN A 35 -4.39 -20.16 37.00
N ALA A 36 -3.12 -20.57 37.00
CA ALA A 36 -2.32 -20.63 35.79
C ALA A 36 -2.91 -21.58 34.72
N GLY A 37 -3.51 -22.71 35.13
CA GLY A 37 -4.22 -23.61 34.22
C GLY A 37 -5.48 -22.99 33.61
N ALA A 38 -6.25 -22.20 34.37
CA ALA A 38 -7.42 -21.49 33.84
C ALA A 38 -7.02 -20.36 32.87
N ILE A 39 -5.97 -19.60 33.19
CA ILE A 39 -5.43 -18.55 32.30
C ILE A 39 -4.92 -19.18 31.00
N ALA A 40 -4.16 -20.26 31.09
CA ALA A 40 -3.68 -20.97 29.91
C ALA A 40 -4.83 -21.54 29.07
N GLU A 41 -5.90 -22.05 29.69
CA GLU A 41 -7.10 -22.48 28.95
C GLU A 41 -7.76 -21.33 28.20
N ILE A 42 -7.87 -20.14 28.81
CA ILE A 42 -8.41 -18.95 28.14
C ILE A 42 -7.56 -18.59 26.92
N ILE A 43 -6.23 -18.55 27.08
CA ILE A 43 -5.31 -18.23 25.98
C ILE A 43 -5.40 -19.29 24.88
N GLN A 44 -5.42 -20.59 25.22
CA GLN A 44 -5.58 -21.67 24.24
C GLN A 44 -6.91 -21.62 23.46
N ARG A 45 -7.99 -21.16 24.09
CA ARG A 45 -9.31 -21.02 23.44
C ARG A 45 -9.37 -19.83 22.48
N ASN A 46 -8.68 -18.75 22.81
CA ASN A 46 -8.65 -17.54 21.97
C ASN A 46 -7.53 -17.60 20.93
N ASN A 47 -6.50 -18.42 21.18
CA ASN A 47 -5.34 -18.66 20.32
C ASN A 47 -4.70 -17.39 19.69
N PRO A 48 -4.45 -16.32 20.48
CA PRO A 48 -3.91 -15.08 19.93
C PRO A 48 -2.53 -15.31 19.30
N ASP A 49 -2.21 -14.52 18.28
CA ASP A 49 -0.89 -14.54 17.63
C ASP A 49 0.13 -13.77 18.45
N VAL A 50 -0.30 -12.65 19.03
CA VAL A 50 0.47 -11.89 20.02
C VAL A 50 -0.37 -11.66 21.27
N VAL A 51 0.16 -12.02 22.45
CA VAL A 51 -0.51 -11.78 23.73
C VAL A 51 0.37 -11.07 24.74
N LEU A 52 -0.12 -9.93 25.23
CA LEU A 52 0.44 -9.20 26.37
C LEU A 52 -0.23 -9.69 27.66
N ILE A 53 0.57 -10.21 28.59
CA ILE A 53 0.10 -10.67 29.89
C ILE A 53 0.55 -9.70 30.99
N ASN A 54 -0.36 -8.87 31.47
CA ASN A 54 -0.12 -7.99 32.61
C ASN A 54 -0.21 -8.74 33.95
N GLU A 55 0.37 -8.13 34.99
CA GLU A 55 0.54 -8.71 36.32
C GLU A 55 1.29 -10.05 36.31
N PHE A 56 2.35 -10.11 35.52
CA PHE A 56 3.27 -11.23 35.46
C PHE A 56 4.59 -10.81 36.12
N ASP A 57 4.93 -11.37 37.28
CA ASP A 57 6.13 -10.96 38.02
C ASP A 57 7.39 -11.14 37.16
N PHE A 58 8.19 -10.08 37.04
CA PHE A 58 9.41 -10.09 36.24
C PHE A 58 10.51 -10.92 36.88
N ASP A 59 11.21 -11.69 36.05
CA ASP A 59 12.49 -12.28 36.39
C ASP A 59 13.47 -12.12 35.22
N ALA A 60 14.69 -11.69 35.53
CA ALA A 60 15.67 -11.32 34.50
C ALA A 60 16.17 -12.50 33.64
N ASN A 61 15.83 -13.75 33.97
CA ASN A 61 16.19 -14.91 33.15
C ASN A 61 15.02 -15.43 32.31
N GLY A 62 13.83 -14.80 32.40
CA GLY A 62 12.61 -15.28 31.74
C GLY A 62 12.13 -16.65 32.22
N GLU A 63 12.54 -17.08 33.41
CA GLU A 63 12.25 -18.42 33.93
C GLU A 63 10.75 -18.62 34.19
N ALA A 64 10.05 -17.60 34.70
CA ALA A 64 8.60 -17.67 34.91
C ALA A 64 7.86 -17.82 33.57
N ALA A 65 8.21 -17.02 32.57
CA ALA A 65 7.59 -17.08 31.24
C ALA A 65 7.84 -18.43 30.56
N ARG A 66 9.09 -18.92 30.58
CA ARG A 66 9.47 -20.25 30.08
C ARG A 66 8.68 -21.36 30.77
N LEU A 67 8.54 -21.31 32.09
CA LEU A 67 7.79 -22.33 32.85
C LEU A 67 6.29 -22.27 32.60
N PHE A 68 5.72 -21.06 32.39
CA PHE A 68 4.31 -20.91 32.00
C PHE A 68 4.06 -21.55 30.64
N GLN A 69 4.93 -21.27 29.67
CA GLN A 69 4.86 -21.87 28.35
C GLN A 69 4.99 -23.40 28.40
N GLU A 70 6.03 -23.94 29.03
CA GLU A 70 6.28 -25.39 29.05
C GLU A 70 5.22 -26.20 29.82
N ASN A 71 4.72 -25.68 30.95
CA ASN A 71 3.87 -26.48 31.84
C ASN A 71 2.37 -26.19 31.70
N TYR A 72 2.00 -25.09 31.03
CA TYR A 72 0.61 -24.64 30.94
C TYR A 72 0.17 -24.35 29.50
N LEU A 73 0.85 -23.47 28.75
CA LEU A 73 0.44 -23.12 27.37
C LEU A 73 0.70 -24.28 26.38
N GLY A 74 1.89 -24.87 26.42
CA GLY A 74 2.30 -26.04 25.62
C GLY A 74 1.72 -27.37 26.10
N VAL A 75 0.72 -27.34 27.00
CA VAL A 75 0.02 -28.53 27.50
C VAL A 75 -1.47 -28.30 27.46
N SER A 76 -2.22 -29.24 26.86
CA SER A 76 -3.69 -29.14 26.75
C SER A 76 -4.36 -28.93 28.11
N GLN A 77 -5.14 -27.84 28.22
CA GLN A 77 -6.03 -27.61 29.36
C GLN A 77 -7.45 -28.04 29.01
N ASN A 78 -8.00 -28.97 29.79
CA ASN A 78 -9.38 -29.46 29.63
C ASN A 78 -9.78 -29.92 28.20
N GLY A 79 -8.81 -30.39 27.41
CA GLY A 79 -9.03 -30.89 26.05
C GLY A 79 -9.05 -29.82 24.97
N VAL A 80 -8.64 -28.58 25.29
CA VAL A 80 -8.30 -27.54 24.32
C VAL A 80 -6.85 -27.77 23.85
N ASP A 81 -6.56 -27.52 22.58
CA ASP A 81 -5.23 -27.76 22.03
C ASP A 81 -4.18 -26.83 22.66
N PRO A 82 -2.93 -27.31 22.83
CA PRO A 82 -1.83 -26.46 23.27
C PRO A 82 -1.58 -25.29 22.31
N VAL A 83 -0.98 -24.22 22.82
CA VAL A 83 -0.45 -23.10 22.02
C VAL A 83 1.03 -22.93 22.31
N GLU A 84 1.83 -22.67 21.27
CA GLU A 84 3.27 -22.44 21.36
C GLU A 84 3.59 -21.03 20.88
N TYR A 85 4.48 -20.34 21.60
CA TYR A 85 4.95 -19.00 21.29
C TYR A 85 6.48 -19.02 21.21
N PRO A 86 7.08 -19.22 20.02
CA PRO A 86 8.53 -19.28 19.86
C PRO A 86 9.26 -18.02 20.35
N TYR A 87 8.59 -16.87 20.36
CA TYR A 87 9.18 -15.58 20.72
C TYR A 87 8.54 -15.03 22.00
N VAL A 88 9.37 -14.68 22.98
CA VAL A 88 8.91 -14.20 24.29
C VAL A 88 9.78 -13.04 24.74
N TYR A 89 9.14 -11.97 25.19
CA TYR A 89 9.80 -10.79 25.75
C TYR A 89 9.31 -10.50 27.17
N VAL A 90 10.24 -10.26 28.09
CA VAL A 90 9.96 -9.90 29.49
C VAL A 90 10.56 -8.53 29.79
N ALA A 91 9.72 -7.58 30.17
CA ALA A 91 10.13 -6.19 30.35
C ALA A 91 10.52 -5.89 31.81
N ALA A 92 11.68 -5.26 32.00
CA ALA A 92 12.07 -4.73 33.31
C ALA A 92 11.09 -3.62 33.75
N SER A 93 10.68 -3.65 35.02
CA SER A 93 9.62 -2.79 35.56
C SER A 93 10.15 -1.82 36.62
N ASN A 94 9.48 -0.69 36.83
CA ASN A 94 9.80 0.25 37.91
C ASN A 94 9.20 -0.15 39.28
N THR A 95 8.34 -1.16 39.31
CA THR A 95 7.70 -1.64 40.53
C THR A 95 8.72 -2.19 41.53
N GLY A 96 8.61 -1.72 42.77
CA GLY A 96 9.46 -2.18 43.88
C GLY A 96 10.94 -1.80 43.80
N VAL A 97 11.38 -1.11 42.75
CA VAL A 97 12.74 -0.57 42.62
C VAL A 97 12.91 0.58 43.61
N PRO A 98 13.82 0.48 44.61
CA PRO A 98 13.96 1.52 45.62
C PRO A 98 14.48 2.84 45.04
N ALA A 99 13.74 3.94 45.22
CA ALA A 99 14.13 5.25 44.69
C ALA A 99 15.06 6.05 45.63
N GLY A 100 15.02 5.76 46.94
CA GLY A 100 15.86 6.43 47.94
C GLY A 100 15.34 7.78 48.45
N PHE A 101 14.08 8.10 48.14
CA PHE A 101 13.35 9.31 48.56
C PHE A 101 12.04 8.94 49.30
N ASP A 102 11.37 9.92 49.91
CA ASP A 102 10.10 9.77 50.67
C ASP A 102 8.97 10.31 49.79
N PHE A 103 8.63 9.58 48.73
CA PHE A 103 7.72 10.04 47.68
C PHE A 103 6.28 10.17 48.15
N ASN A 104 5.90 9.47 49.23
CA ASN A 104 4.58 9.58 49.84
C ASN A 104 4.51 10.59 51.00
N ASN A 105 5.63 11.25 51.35
CA ASN A 105 5.76 12.22 52.42
C ASN A 105 5.29 11.69 53.81
N ASP A 106 5.48 10.39 54.09
CA ASP A 106 5.11 9.79 55.38
C ASP A 106 6.14 10.02 56.50
N GLY A 107 7.30 10.58 56.14
CA GLY A 107 8.41 10.90 57.03
C GLY A 107 9.45 9.79 57.16
N THR A 108 9.33 8.72 56.37
CA THR A 108 10.31 7.64 56.27
C THR A 108 10.69 7.38 54.81
N VAL A 109 11.94 7.01 54.57
CA VAL A 109 12.41 6.61 53.24
C VAL A 109 12.39 5.09 53.14
N GLY A 110 11.70 4.58 52.13
CA GLY A 110 11.68 3.18 51.72
C GLY A 110 10.38 2.45 52.07
N GLY A 111 10.17 1.32 51.40
CA GLY A 111 8.88 0.62 51.39
C GLY A 111 8.25 0.72 50.01
N PRO A 112 7.10 0.06 49.77
CA PRO A 112 6.53 -0.05 48.44
C PRO A 112 6.05 1.28 47.87
N ASN A 113 5.62 2.24 48.70
CA ASN A 113 5.16 3.56 48.25
C ASN A 113 6.29 4.55 47.89
N ASP A 114 7.54 4.19 48.21
CA ASP A 114 8.75 4.99 47.93
C ASP A 114 9.64 4.36 46.84
N ALA A 115 9.16 3.28 46.22
CA ALA A 115 9.75 2.75 45.01
C ALA A 115 9.34 3.63 43.80
N PHE A 116 10.05 3.50 42.67
CA PHE A 116 9.70 4.24 41.45
C PHE A 116 8.27 3.91 40.95
N GLY A 117 7.83 2.67 41.16
CA GLY A 117 6.43 2.26 41.18
C GLY A 117 6.12 1.36 42.36
N PHE A 118 4.85 1.28 42.75
CA PHE A 118 4.46 0.49 43.91
C PHE A 118 4.80 -0.99 43.73
N GLY A 119 5.55 -1.56 44.69
CA GLY A 119 5.88 -2.98 44.71
C GLY A 119 6.67 -3.39 45.95
N PHE A 120 6.50 -4.62 46.40
CA PHE A 120 7.20 -5.18 47.54
C PHE A 120 8.58 -5.74 47.20
N PHE A 121 8.81 -6.05 45.93
CA PHE A 121 10.09 -6.46 45.35
C PHE A 121 10.17 -5.96 43.91
N GLU A 122 11.38 -5.89 43.37
CA GLU A 122 11.65 -5.44 42.01
C GLU A 122 10.95 -6.33 41.00
N GLY A 123 10.13 -5.75 40.11
CA GLY A 123 9.45 -6.49 39.06
C GLY A 123 8.09 -7.08 39.43
N GLN A 124 7.58 -6.84 40.64
CA GLN A 124 6.23 -7.25 41.02
C GLN A 124 5.18 -6.55 40.13
N PHE A 125 4.16 -7.25 39.63
CA PHE A 125 3.13 -6.67 38.73
C PHE A 125 3.62 -6.23 37.33
N ALA A 126 4.77 -6.70 36.87
CA ALA A 126 5.26 -6.44 35.52
C ALA A 126 4.38 -7.11 34.44
N PHE A 127 4.88 -7.23 33.22
CA PHE A 127 4.22 -7.99 32.15
C PHE A 127 5.20 -8.87 31.37
N ALA A 128 4.65 -9.79 30.58
CA ALA A 128 5.37 -10.55 29.57
C ALA A 128 4.57 -10.55 28.25
N ILE A 129 5.28 -10.55 27.11
CA ILE A 129 4.71 -10.66 25.76
C ILE A 129 5.10 -12.03 25.20
N PHE A 130 4.12 -12.73 24.63
CA PHE A 130 4.30 -13.98 23.92
C PHE A 130 3.81 -13.79 22.48
N SER A 131 4.63 -14.20 21.50
CA SER A 131 4.35 -14.01 20.08
C SER A 131 4.62 -15.29 19.29
N LYS A 132 3.73 -15.60 18.35
CA LYS A 132 3.95 -16.61 17.32
C LYS A 132 4.90 -16.10 16.23
N HIS A 133 4.96 -14.78 16.06
CA HIS A 133 5.75 -14.07 15.08
C HIS A 133 7.08 -13.54 15.66
N PRO A 134 8.14 -13.39 14.86
CA PRO A 134 9.43 -12.87 15.30
C PRO A 134 9.32 -11.51 16.00
N ILE A 135 10.14 -11.33 17.05
CA ILE A 135 10.34 -10.04 17.72
C ILE A 135 11.68 -9.46 17.23
N VAL A 136 11.68 -8.24 16.69
CA VAL A 136 12.89 -7.57 16.21
C VAL A 136 13.66 -6.98 17.40
N ALA A 137 14.42 -7.84 18.07
CA ALA A 137 14.98 -7.56 19.39
C ALA A 137 15.92 -6.34 19.46
N ASP A 138 16.62 -6.01 18.37
CA ASP A 138 17.57 -4.90 18.32
C ASP A 138 16.89 -3.52 18.15
N GLU A 139 15.59 -3.50 17.86
CA GLU A 139 14.78 -2.28 17.67
C GLU A 139 13.83 -1.99 18.85
N ILE A 140 13.79 -2.87 19.86
CA ILE A 140 12.96 -2.66 21.05
C ILE A 140 13.37 -1.38 21.78
N ARG A 141 12.39 -0.49 22.02
CA ARG A 141 12.59 0.73 22.82
C ARG A 141 11.93 0.60 24.17
N THR A 142 12.70 0.82 25.24
CA THR A 142 12.19 0.82 26.62
C THR A 142 12.21 2.21 27.21
N PHE A 143 11.14 2.56 27.93
CA PHE A 143 10.98 3.89 28.54
C PHE A 143 10.95 3.80 30.07
N GLN A 144 11.77 2.91 30.64
CA GLN A 144 11.80 2.68 32.09
C GLN A 144 12.33 3.92 32.82
N ASN A 145 13.36 4.59 32.30
CA ASN A 145 14.05 5.68 32.98
C ASN A 145 13.56 7.08 32.58
N PHE A 146 12.63 7.20 31.64
CA PHE A 146 12.06 8.49 31.22
C PHE A 146 11.49 9.25 32.42
N LEU A 147 11.90 10.50 32.61
CA LEU A 147 11.52 11.29 33.79
C LEU A 147 10.18 11.99 33.59
N TRP A 148 9.32 11.97 34.61
CA TRP A 148 8.00 12.60 34.53
C TRP A 148 8.10 14.11 34.30
N GLN A 149 9.08 14.78 34.91
CA GLN A 149 9.29 16.22 34.74
C GLN A 149 9.76 16.63 33.34
N ASP A 150 10.26 15.69 32.53
CA ASP A 150 10.77 16.00 31.19
C ASP A 150 9.64 16.10 30.16
N MET A 151 8.45 15.61 30.51
CA MET A 151 7.26 15.76 29.68
C MET A 151 6.80 17.25 29.66
N PRO A 152 6.65 17.86 28.47
CA PRO A 152 6.13 19.22 28.34
C PRO A 152 4.72 19.33 28.95
N GLY A 153 4.60 20.23 29.92
CA GLY A 153 3.33 20.47 30.60
C GLY A 153 2.86 19.32 31.50
N ALA A 154 3.77 18.45 31.98
CA ALA A 154 3.47 17.35 32.88
C ALA A 154 2.50 17.74 34.01
N LEU A 155 1.49 16.90 34.25
CA LEU A 155 0.47 17.03 35.27
C LEU A 155 1.01 16.63 36.66
N LEU A 156 2.07 17.31 37.10
CA LEU A 156 2.71 17.00 38.39
C LEU A 156 1.78 17.32 39.58
N PRO A 157 1.70 16.43 40.59
CA PRO A 157 0.80 16.60 41.72
C PRO A 157 1.20 17.79 42.60
N ILE A 158 0.19 18.46 43.15
CA ILE A 158 0.38 19.65 43.99
C ILE A 158 -0.21 19.45 45.39
N ASN A 159 0.47 20.03 46.38
CA ASN A 159 -0.06 20.16 47.72
C ASN A 159 -1.30 21.07 47.74
N SER A 160 -2.15 20.88 48.77
CA SER A 160 -3.34 21.72 49.00
C SER A 160 -3.07 23.24 49.15
N ASP A 161 -1.82 23.65 49.37
CA ASP A 161 -1.40 25.05 49.43
C ASP A 161 -0.84 25.61 48.10
N GLY A 162 -0.88 24.81 47.03
CA GLY A 162 -0.44 25.14 45.68
C GLY A 162 1.07 24.98 45.44
N THR A 163 1.81 24.38 46.39
CA THR A 163 3.23 24.03 46.18
C THR A 163 3.37 22.64 45.54
N SER A 164 4.47 22.38 44.84
CA SER A 164 4.78 21.06 44.28
C SER A 164 4.78 19.98 45.36
N TRP A 165 4.20 18.80 45.08
CA TRP A 165 4.26 17.64 45.98
C TRP A 165 5.69 17.12 46.12
N TYR A 166 6.37 16.97 44.98
CA TYR A 166 7.77 16.54 44.91
C TYR A 166 8.72 17.74 45.00
N SER A 167 9.82 17.56 45.70
CA SER A 167 10.95 18.49 45.71
C SER A 167 11.70 18.45 44.37
N PRO A 168 12.46 19.51 44.04
CA PRO A 168 13.29 19.52 42.83
C PRO A 168 14.27 18.33 42.76
N GLU A 169 14.86 17.93 43.89
CA GLU A 169 15.78 16.79 43.95
C GLU A 169 15.08 15.44 43.74
N GLU A 170 13.79 15.32 44.06
CA GLU A 170 12.99 14.13 43.78
C GLU A 170 12.62 14.05 42.29
N LEU A 171 12.23 15.16 41.69
CA LEU A 171 11.88 15.21 40.27
C LEU A 171 13.07 14.88 39.36
N GLU A 172 14.30 15.22 39.77
CA GLU A 172 15.55 14.82 39.07
C GLU A 172 15.72 13.31 38.87
N VAL A 173 14.97 12.48 39.59
CA VAL A 173 15.02 11.02 39.46
C VAL A 173 13.66 10.36 39.24
N PHE A 174 12.54 11.10 39.38
CA PHE A 174 11.21 10.51 39.35
C PHE A 174 10.80 10.12 37.93
N ARG A 175 10.71 8.81 37.69
CA ARG A 175 10.36 8.21 36.40
C ARG A 175 8.86 8.35 36.12
N LEU A 176 8.46 8.57 34.87
CA LEU A 176 7.05 8.58 34.46
C LEU A 176 6.44 7.20 34.61
N SER A 177 7.00 6.21 33.92
CA SER A 177 6.54 4.82 33.95
C SER A 177 6.53 4.27 35.38
N SER A 178 5.38 3.90 35.88
CA SER A 178 5.20 3.28 37.20
C SER A 178 5.51 1.79 37.16
N LYS A 179 5.11 1.12 36.08
CA LYS A 179 5.46 -0.28 35.80
C LYS A 179 6.34 -0.34 34.56
N ASN A 180 5.75 -0.58 33.39
CA ASN A 180 6.43 -0.80 32.13
C ASN A 180 5.81 0.11 31.04
N HIS A 181 6.65 0.66 30.17
CA HIS A 181 6.31 1.25 28.86
C HIS A 181 7.39 0.75 27.89
N VAL A 182 6.98 -0.03 26.89
CA VAL A 182 7.89 -0.62 25.91
C VAL A 182 7.21 -0.61 24.55
N ASP A 183 7.97 -0.23 23.53
CA ASP A 183 7.66 -0.42 22.12
C ASP A 183 8.40 -1.68 21.64
N VAL A 184 7.65 -2.68 21.18
CA VAL A 184 8.16 -3.99 20.73
C VAL A 184 7.74 -4.24 19.28
N PRO A 185 8.66 -4.09 18.31
CA PRO A 185 8.37 -4.40 16.91
C PRO A 185 8.18 -5.90 16.69
N ILE A 186 7.07 -6.29 16.06
CA ILE A 186 6.73 -7.67 15.69
C ILE A 186 6.70 -7.77 14.17
N GLU A 187 7.43 -8.72 13.60
CA GLU A 187 7.47 -8.95 12.15
C GLU A 187 6.36 -9.92 11.74
N VAL A 188 5.36 -9.42 11.01
CA VAL A 188 4.19 -10.18 10.58
C VAL A 188 4.10 -10.08 9.06
N ASN A 189 4.20 -11.21 8.36
CA ASN A 189 4.12 -11.28 6.89
C ASN A 189 5.10 -10.34 6.15
N GLY A 190 6.27 -10.07 6.73
CA GLY A 190 7.27 -9.16 6.17
C GLY A 190 7.14 -7.69 6.61
N GLU A 191 6.06 -7.33 7.31
CA GLU A 191 5.82 -5.98 7.83
C GLU A 191 6.08 -5.88 9.33
N ILE A 192 6.33 -4.67 9.82
CA ILE A 192 6.52 -4.40 11.26
C ILE A 192 5.24 -3.81 11.84
N ILE A 193 4.63 -4.54 12.80
CA ILE A 193 3.61 -3.99 13.69
C ILE A 193 4.21 -3.74 15.07
N HIS A 194 4.16 -2.49 15.52
CA HIS A 194 4.65 -2.09 16.83
C HIS A 194 3.64 -2.44 17.94
N VAL A 195 4.03 -3.29 18.89
CA VAL A 195 3.27 -3.52 20.12
C VAL A 195 3.67 -2.48 21.16
N LEU A 196 2.83 -1.47 21.33
CA LEU A 196 3.01 -0.41 22.33
C LEU A 196 2.41 -0.86 23.67
N ALA A 197 3.22 -1.58 24.44
CA ALA A 197 2.80 -2.26 25.66
C ALA A 197 3.03 -1.41 26.91
N SER A 198 1.96 -1.20 27.69
CA SER A 198 2.06 -0.51 28.98
C SER A 198 1.19 -1.13 30.07
N HIS A 199 1.49 -0.71 31.30
CA HIS A 199 0.64 -0.98 32.46
C HIS A 199 0.71 0.20 33.43
N PRO A 200 0.04 1.33 33.11
CA PRO A 200 0.00 2.51 33.96
C PRO A 200 -0.45 2.23 35.39
N THR A 201 -0.17 3.19 36.28
CA THR A 201 -0.62 3.06 37.67
C THR A 201 -2.14 3.13 37.76
N PRO A 202 -2.79 2.35 38.65
CA PRO A 202 -4.19 2.58 38.98
C PRO A 202 -4.37 4.02 39.51
N PRO A 203 -5.41 4.78 39.09
CA PRO A 203 -5.59 6.20 39.44
C PRO A 203 -6.06 6.44 40.88
N VAL A 204 -5.94 5.43 41.75
CA VAL A 204 -6.46 5.42 43.12
C VAL A 204 -5.35 5.03 44.11
N PHE A 205 -5.68 4.93 45.41
CA PHE A 205 -4.78 4.54 46.52
C PHE A 205 -3.81 5.63 47.04
N ASP A 206 -4.20 6.90 46.91
CA ASP A 206 -3.48 8.06 47.41
C ASP A 206 -4.41 9.14 48.01
N GLY A 207 -3.87 10.35 48.28
CA GLY A 207 -4.58 11.45 48.92
C GLY A 207 -5.11 12.51 47.94
N PRO A 208 -5.65 13.62 48.46
CA PRO A 208 -6.22 14.71 47.63
C PRO A 208 -5.24 15.40 46.68
N GLU A 209 -3.95 15.11 46.78
CA GLU A 209 -2.91 15.52 45.83
C GLU A 209 -2.98 14.78 44.49
N ASP A 210 -3.67 13.63 44.43
CA ASP A 210 -3.95 12.83 43.23
C ASP A 210 -2.70 12.44 42.42
N ARG A 211 -1.69 11.86 43.10
CA ARG A 211 -0.42 11.46 42.46
C ARG A 211 -0.64 10.40 41.40
N ASN A 212 -1.49 9.43 41.69
CA ASN A 212 -1.74 8.28 40.86
C ASN A 212 -2.67 8.64 39.70
N GLY A 213 -3.73 9.42 39.93
CA GLY A 213 -4.60 9.88 38.85
C GLY A 213 -3.84 10.76 37.85
N THR A 214 -3.03 11.72 38.33
CA THR A 214 -2.27 12.57 37.40
C THR A 214 -1.10 11.85 36.73
N ARG A 215 -0.49 10.85 37.39
CA ARG A 215 0.53 10.00 36.76
C ARG A 215 -0.07 9.08 35.71
N ASN A 216 -1.19 8.42 36.00
CA ASN A 216 -1.92 7.58 35.04
C ASN A 216 -2.28 8.37 33.77
N HIS A 217 -2.77 9.60 33.94
CA HIS A 217 -3.05 10.51 32.82
C HIS A 217 -1.83 10.72 31.91
N ASP A 218 -0.68 11.04 32.50
CA ASP A 218 0.54 11.33 31.72
C ASP A 218 1.22 10.05 31.20
N GLU A 219 1.04 8.92 31.86
CA GLU A 219 1.44 7.60 31.34
C GLU A 219 0.64 7.22 30.09
N ILE A 220 -0.66 7.52 30.04
CA ILE A 220 -1.47 7.30 28.83
C ILE A 220 -1.13 8.33 27.75
N ARG A 221 -1.00 9.61 28.13
CA ARG A 221 -0.61 10.67 27.20
C ARG A 221 0.74 10.41 26.56
N PHE A 222 1.65 9.72 27.26
CA PHE A 222 2.93 9.31 26.68
C PHE A 222 2.73 8.59 25.33
N TRP A 223 1.76 7.67 25.23
CA TRP A 223 1.49 7.00 23.96
C TRP A 223 0.87 7.91 22.92
N ALA A 224 -0.06 8.79 23.29
CA ALA A 224 -0.63 9.78 22.37
C ALA A 224 0.47 10.68 21.78
N ASP A 225 1.35 11.21 22.63
CA ASP A 225 2.48 12.03 22.18
C ASP A 225 3.50 11.19 21.37
N TYR A 226 3.69 9.90 21.70
CA TYR A 226 4.62 9.00 21.01
C TYR A 226 4.17 8.68 19.59
N ILE A 227 2.92 8.26 19.37
CA ILE A 227 2.39 7.93 18.04
C ILE A 227 2.31 9.18 17.14
N ASN A 228 2.16 10.37 17.73
CA ASN A 228 2.22 11.65 17.03
C ASN A 228 3.67 12.19 16.85
N GLY A 229 4.70 11.36 17.02
CA GLY A 229 6.08 11.70 16.69
C GLY A 229 6.77 12.71 17.61
N ALA A 230 6.35 12.87 18.87
CA ALA A 230 6.89 13.91 19.74
C ALA A 230 8.41 13.84 19.99
N ASP A 231 9.10 14.97 19.84
CA ASP A 231 10.57 15.08 19.87
C ASP A 231 11.20 14.97 21.26
N TYR A 232 10.42 15.20 22.33
CA TYR A 232 10.92 15.25 23.70
C TYR A 232 11.11 13.86 24.32
N ILE A 233 10.54 12.82 23.72
CA ILE A 233 10.60 11.45 24.23
C ILE A 233 12.01 10.90 23.99
N TYR A 234 12.55 10.20 24.99
CA TYR A 234 13.81 9.46 24.86
C TYR A 234 13.70 8.10 25.55
N ASP A 235 14.30 7.08 24.94
CA ASP A 235 14.36 5.74 25.49
C ASP A 235 15.56 5.54 26.43
N ASP A 236 15.66 4.34 27.02
CA ASP A 236 16.73 3.96 27.94
C ASP A 236 18.11 3.82 27.27
N ALA A 237 18.16 3.71 25.94
CA ALA A 237 19.40 3.73 25.15
C ALA A 237 19.82 5.17 24.80
N GLY A 238 18.93 6.16 25.00
CA GLY A 238 19.15 7.57 24.72
C GLY A 238 18.78 7.99 23.31
N VAL A 239 18.00 7.19 22.57
CA VAL A 239 17.42 7.56 21.28
C VAL A 239 16.21 8.43 21.53
N SER A 240 16.16 9.61 20.89
CA SER A 240 15.09 10.59 21.02
C SER A 240 14.11 10.54 19.85
N GLY A 241 12.88 10.96 20.08
CA GLY A 241 11.78 10.99 19.09
C GLY A 241 10.68 9.97 19.39
N GLY A 242 9.49 10.25 18.85
CA GLY A 242 8.32 9.38 18.92
C GLY A 242 8.42 8.17 17.99
N LEU A 243 7.28 7.54 17.72
CA LEU A 243 7.13 6.56 16.65
C LEU A 243 7.29 7.28 15.30
N VAL A 244 7.84 6.58 14.32
CA VAL A 244 7.87 7.08 12.94
C VAL A 244 6.42 7.18 12.46
N SER A 245 6.08 8.28 11.78
CA SER A 245 4.73 8.48 11.24
C SER A 245 4.41 7.36 10.23
N GLY A 246 3.15 6.94 10.14
CA GLY A 246 2.72 5.83 9.27
C GLY A 246 3.05 4.42 9.77
N ALA A 247 3.87 4.26 10.82
CA ALA A 247 4.15 2.93 11.36
C ALA A 247 2.89 2.28 11.95
N SER A 248 2.57 1.05 11.53
CA SER A 248 1.46 0.29 12.09
C SER A 248 1.72 -0.09 13.55
N PHE A 249 0.71 0.02 14.41
CA PHE A 249 0.86 -0.30 15.82
C PHE A 249 -0.41 -0.89 16.45
N VAL A 250 -0.23 -1.56 17.58
CA VAL A 250 -1.33 -1.91 18.49
C VAL A 250 -0.94 -1.49 19.92
N ILE A 251 -1.68 -0.53 20.49
CA ILE A 251 -1.52 -0.14 21.89
C ILE A 251 -2.22 -1.17 22.77
N MET A 252 -1.46 -1.82 23.66
CA MET A 252 -1.94 -2.94 24.45
C MET A 252 -1.66 -2.75 25.95
N GLY A 253 -2.63 -3.12 26.77
CA GLY A 253 -2.43 -3.28 28.21
C GLY A 253 -3.61 -2.85 29.07
N ASP A 254 -3.46 -3.08 30.38
CA ASP A 254 -4.31 -2.50 31.42
C ASP A 254 -3.94 -1.03 31.63
N GLN A 255 -4.64 -0.13 30.92
CA GLN A 255 -4.46 1.32 31.00
C GLN A 255 -5.03 1.91 32.30
N ASN A 256 -5.76 1.13 33.10
CA ASN A 256 -6.35 1.56 34.37
C ASN A 256 -7.26 2.80 34.28
N ALA A 257 -7.78 3.11 33.08
CA ALA A 257 -8.60 4.28 32.82
C ALA A 257 -9.87 3.87 32.05
N ASP A 258 -11.02 4.19 32.65
CA ASP A 258 -12.33 3.98 32.04
C ASP A 258 -12.82 5.29 31.40
N PRO A 259 -13.45 5.24 30.22
CA PRO A 259 -13.85 6.44 29.51
C PRO A 259 -14.95 7.25 30.21
N PHE A 260 -15.74 6.66 31.12
CA PHE A 260 -16.93 7.30 31.68
C PHE A 260 -17.10 7.16 33.20
N ASP A 261 -16.73 6.02 33.78
CA ASP A 261 -17.16 5.56 35.11
C ASP A 261 -16.01 5.42 36.13
N GLY A 262 -14.76 5.51 35.66
CA GLY A 262 -13.56 5.36 36.48
C GLY A 262 -13.17 6.61 37.29
N ASP A 263 -12.15 6.43 38.14
CA ASP A 263 -11.58 7.50 38.99
C ASP A 263 -10.36 8.20 38.35
N SER A 264 -10.01 7.88 37.10
CA SER A 264 -8.93 8.56 36.37
C SER A 264 -9.24 10.05 36.15
N VAL A 265 -8.20 10.85 35.88
CA VAL A 265 -8.39 12.24 35.46
C VAL A 265 -9.31 12.25 34.23
N PRO A 266 -10.37 13.09 34.20
CA PRO A 266 -11.30 13.13 33.07
C PRO A 266 -10.56 13.41 31.76
N GLY A 267 -10.81 12.58 30.75
CA GLY A 267 -10.14 12.67 29.45
C GLY A 267 -8.87 11.83 29.32
N ALA A 268 -8.40 11.14 30.37
CA ALA A 268 -7.13 10.41 30.34
C ALA A 268 -7.06 9.40 29.18
N ILE A 269 -8.04 8.51 29.06
CA ILE A 269 -8.06 7.49 27.99
C ILE A 269 -8.57 8.05 26.64
N GLN A 270 -9.36 9.12 26.65
CA GLN A 270 -9.80 9.80 25.43
C GLN A 270 -8.64 10.35 24.60
N GLN A 271 -7.49 10.62 25.22
CA GLN A 271 -6.26 10.97 24.50
C GLN A 271 -5.83 9.90 23.48
N LEU A 272 -6.28 8.65 23.64
CA LEU A 272 -6.07 7.57 22.66
C LEU A 272 -7.34 7.25 21.88
N LEU A 273 -8.51 7.25 22.53
CA LEU A 273 -9.77 6.84 21.87
C LEU A 273 -10.27 7.88 20.85
N ASP A 274 -9.91 9.15 21.02
CA ASP A 274 -10.30 10.24 20.14
C ASP A 274 -9.15 10.65 19.19
N ASP A 275 -8.01 9.94 19.21
CA ASP A 275 -6.87 10.22 18.34
C ASP A 275 -7.13 9.66 16.92
N PRO A 276 -6.96 10.44 15.85
CA PRO A 276 -7.27 10.01 14.48
C PRO A 276 -6.37 8.88 13.98
N LEU A 277 -5.19 8.66 14.59
CA LEU A 277 -4.28 7.57 14.23
C LEU A 277 -4.67 6.23 14.88
N VAL A 278 -5.71 6.19 15.70
CA VAL A 278 -6.14 4.99 16.43
C VAL A 278 -7.50 4.51 15.88
N ASN A 279 -7.53 3.29 15.36
CA ASN A 279 -8.76 2.68 14.87
C ASN A 279 -9.65 2.24 16.04
N THR A 280 -10.78 2.95 16.22
CA THR A 280 -11.80 2.65 17.23
C THR A 280 -13.16 2.27 16.64
N THR A 281 -13.20 1.97 15.34
CA THR A 281 -14.43 1.64 14.58
C THR A 281 -15.22 0.47 15.18
N ILE A 282 -14.52 -0.50 15.78
CA ILE A 282 -15.10 -1.61 16.53
C ILE A 282 -14.57 -1.59 17.97
N THR A 283 -15.49 -1.52 18.94
CA THR A 283 -15.15 -1.64 20.36
C THR A 283 -15.30 -3.10 20.82
N PRO A 284 -14.24 -3.74 21.39
CA PRO A 284 -14.34 -5.10 21.94
C PRO A 284 -15.50 -5.23 22.93
N SER A 285 -16.28 -6.30 22.81
CA SER A 285 -17.49 -6.47 23.63
C SER A 285 -17.73 -7.91 24.08
N SER A 286 -18.62 -8.08 25.08
CA SER A 286 -19.05 -9.39 25.57
C SER A 286 -20.48 -9.39 26.14
N GLU A 287 -21.17 -10.53 26.01
CA GLU A 287 -22.42 -10.75 26.74
C GLU A 287 -22.20 -10.90 28.25
N GLY A 288 -21.03 -11.39 28.67
CA GLY A 288 -20.71 -11.61 30.08
C GLY A 288 -20.56 -10.32 30.89
N GLY A 289 -20.03 -9.25 30.31
CA GLY A 289 -20.01 -7.92 30.96
C GLY A 289 -21.42 -7.44 31.30
N THR A 290 -22.34 -7.52 30.33
CA THR A 290 -23.77 -7.20 30.53
C THR A 290 -24.42 -8.10 31.59
N ASP A 291 -24.21 -9.41 31.55
CA ASP A 291 -24.73 -10.35 32.55
C ASP A 291 -24.17 -10.05 33.95
N ALA A 292 -22.87 -9.78 34.07
CA ALA A 292 -22.20 -9.44 35.32
C ALA A 292 -22.78 -8.16 35.93
N ALA A 293 -22.87 -7.08 35.14
CA ALA A 293 -23.44 -5.81 35.56
C ALA A 293 -24.88 -5.98 36.10
N LEU A 294 -25.73 -6.72 35.39
CA LEU A 294 -27.11 -6.99 35.79
C LEU A 294 -27.23 -7.86 37.04
N ARG A 295 -26.40 -8.91 37.17
CA ARG A 295 -26.43 -9.80 38.34
C ARG A 295 -25.92 -9.12 39.60
N GLN A 296 -24.91 -8.27 39.47
CA GLN A 296 -24.27 -7.61 40.61
C GLN A 296 -25.06 -6.38 41.07
N GLY A 297 -25.63 -5.61 40.14
CA GLY A 297 -26.32 -4.35 40.43
C GLY A 297 -25.42 -3.35 41.19
N GLY A 298 -26.01 -2.49 42.03
CA GLY A 298 -25.23 -1.56 42.87
C GLY A 298 -24.63 -0.42 42.05
N THR A 299 -23.30 -0.19 42.15
CA THR A 299 -22.60 0.87 41.40
C THR A 299 -22.81 0.72 39.88
N ASN A 300 -22.85 -0.52 39.37
CA ASN A 300 -23.10 -0.82 37.96
C ASN A 300 -24.48 -0.31 37.46
N GLU A 301 -25.48 -0.12 38.35
CA GLU A 301 -26.78 0.47 37.96
C GLU A 301 -26.69 1.99 37.67
N THR A 302 -25.57 2.61 38.05
CA THR A 302 -25.30 4.05 37.89
C THR A 302 -24.21 4.37 36.88
N HIS A 303 -23.55 3.36 36.31
CA HIS A 303 -22.55 3.53 35.26
C HIS A 303 -23.17 4.09 33.98
N LEU A 304 -22.39 4.89 33.26
CA LEU A 304 -22.76 5.56 32.02
C LEU A 304 -22.30 4.77 30.79
N GLY A 305 -21.18 4.06 30.89
CA GLY A 305 -20.65 3.20 29.84
C GLY A 305 -21.56 2.02 29.52
N ASP A 306 -21.42 1.48 28.31
CA ASP A 306 -22.12 0.24 27.95
C ASP A 306 -21.43 -0.94 28.66
N PRO A 307 -22.15 -1.71 29.50
CA PRO A 307 -21.56 -2.83 30.23
C PRO A 307 -21.07 -3.96 29.31
N ALA A 308 -21.44 -3.97 28.03
CA ALA A 308 -20.85 -4.90 27.07
C ALA A 308 -19.36 -4.64 26.83
N PHE A 309 -18.88 -3.41 27.03
CA PHE A 309 -17.48 -3.00 26.79
C PHE A 309 -16.59 -3.09 28.03
N GLU A 310 -17.15 -3.49 29.19
CA GLU A 310 -16.39 -3.65 30.43
C GLU A 310 -15.41 -4.82 30.33
N THR A 311 -14.20 -4.64 30.88
CA THR A 311 -13.09 -5.62 30.80
C THR A 311 -12.65 -6.13 32.17
N ALA A 312 -13.08 -5.51 33.26
CA ALA A 312 -12.73 -5.90 34.62
C ALA A 312 -13.93 -5.84 35.59
N ASP A 313 -13.88 -6.66 36.65
CA ASP A 313 -14.87 -6.74 37.74
C ASP A 313 -14.21 -6.47 39.10
N PHE A 314 -14.37 -5.26 39.61
CA PHE A 314 -13.90 -4.87 40.95
C PHE A 314 -14.97 -5.03 42.04
N GLY A 315 -16.11 -5.64 41.72
CA GLY A 315 -17.26 -5.86 42.58
C GLY A 315 -17.15 -7.13 43.44
N PHE A 316 -16.12 -7.26 44.27
CA PHE A 316 -15.84 -8.41 45.18
C PHE A 316 -16.90 -9.53 45.26
N ALA A 317 -16.56 -10.68 44.66
CA ALA A 317 -17.35 -11.90 44.61
C ALA A 317 -18.12 -12.26 45.90
N GLY A 318 -19.46 -12.25 45.81
CA GLY A 318 -20.35 -12.99 46.71
C GLY A 318 -21.01 -12.22 47.86
N VAL A 319 -20.80 -10.91 48.00
CA VAL A 319 -21.54 -10.05 48.95
C VAL A 319 -21.95 -8.80 48.20
N GLY A 320 -23.22 -8.70 47.80
CA GLY A 320 -23.72 -7.65 46.90
C GLY A 320 -23.09 -6.28 47.13
N ASN A 321 -22.65 -5.66 46.03
CA ASN A 321 -21.88 -4.44 45.92
C ASN A 321 -22.31 -3.40 47.00
N PRO A 322 -21.57 -3.26 48.11
CA PRO A 322 -21.87 -2.25 49.11
C PRO A 322 -21.44 -0.89 48.55
N ASP A 323 -22.28 0.15 48.71
CA ASP A 323 -21.99 1.54 48.34
C ASP A 323 -20.50 1.90 48.57
N GLY A 324 -19.73 2.10 47.48
CA GLY A 324 -18.33 2.54 47.52
C GLY A 324 -17.26 1.60 46.95
N VAL A 325 -17.58 0.57 46.16
CA VAL A 325 -16.61 -0.11 45.27
C VAL A 325 -16.86 0.26 43.80
N PRO A 326 -15.83 0.27 42.93
CA PRO A 326 -15.94 0.78 41.56
C PRO A 326 -16.96 0.02 40.71
N GLY A 327 -17.11 -1.29 40.91
CA GLY A 327 -17.95 -2.11 40.04
C GLY A 327 -17.18 -2.63 38.84
N ASN A 328 -17.87 -2.85 37.73
CA ASN A 328 -17.23 -3.25 36.48
C ASN A 328 -16.75 -2.01 35.70
N LEU A 329 -15.60 -2.09 35.03
CA LEU A 329 -15.02 -0.99 34.26
C LEU A 329 -14.34 -1.51 32.97
N ARG A 330 -14.19 -0.65 31.96
CA ARG A 330 -13.32 -0.86 30.79
C ARG A 330 -11.95 -0.26 31.08
N VAL A 331 -10.96 -1.10 31.36
CA VAL A 331 -9.61 -0.65 31.72
C VAL A 331 -8.51 -1.36 30.93
N ASP A 332 -8.83 -2.45 30.23
CA ASP A 332 -7.92 -3.21 29.38
C ASP A 332 -8.19 -2.89 27.91
N TYR A 333 -7.13 -2.68 27.13
CA TYR A 333 -7.23 -2.20 25.76
C TYR A 333 -6.29 -2.99 24.84
N ALA A 334 -6.77 -3.18 23.61
CA ALA A 334 -5.99 -3.47 22.42
C ALA A 334 -6.53 -2.50 21.35
N LEU A 335 -5.73 -1.52 20.95
CA LEU A 335 -6.13 -0.40 20.08
C LEU A 335 -5.19 -0.36 18.89
N PRO A 336 -5.63 -0.84 17.72
CA PRO A 336 -4.81 -0.81 16.51
C PRO A 336 -4.73 0.60 15.91
N SER A 337 -3.73 0.85 15.07
CA SER A 337 -3.59 2.06 14.28
C SER A 337 -4.65 2.15 13.18
N SER A 338 -4.88 3.35 12.62
CA SER A 338 -5.95 3.64 11.66
C SER A 338 -5.87 2.84 10.35
N ASP A 339 -4.66 2.47 9.94
CA ASP A 339 -4.33 1.66 8.76
C ASP A 339 -4.65 0.16 8.94
N LEU A 340 -4.76 -0.32 10.19
CA LEU A 340 -5.09 -1.71 10.49
C LEU A 340 -6.62 -1.90 10.58
N ALA A 341 -7.22 -2.57 9.59
CA ALA A 341 -8.64 -2.87 9.58
C ALA A 341 -9.01 -3.91 10.66
N ILE A 342 -10.10 -3.68 11.41
CA ILE A 342 -10.56 -4.60 12.46
C ILE A 342 -11.56 -5.62 11.87
N ALA A 343 -11.15 -6.88 11.75
CA ALA A 343 -11.98 -7.98 11.27
C ALA A 343 -12.92 -8.55 12.35
N ASP A 344 -12.44 -8.67 13.59
CA ASP A 344 -13.22 -9.08 14.76
C ASP A 344 -12.63 -8.46 16.03
N ALA A 345 -13.44 -8.32 17.09
CA ALA A 345 -12.96 -7.84 18.37
C ALA A 345 -13.86 -8.33 19.52
N GLY A 346 -13.27 -8.68 20.65
CA GLY A 346 -14.03 -9.28 21.74
C GLY A 346 -13.38 -9.20 23.11
N VAL A 347 -14.22 -9.43 24.13
CA VAL A 347 -13.79 -9.64 25.51
C VAL A 347 -14.16 -11.07 25.90
N PHE A 348 -13.21 -11.85 26.40
CA PHE A 348 -13.47 -13.19 26.94
C PHE A 348 -14.14 -13.08 28.32
N TRP A 349 -15.42 -12.72 28.32
CA TRP A 349 -16.29 -12.71 29.48
C TRP A 349 -17.57 -13.47 29.19
N GLN A 350 -17.69 -14.64 29.80
CA GLN A 350 -18.76 -15.58 29.52
C GLN A 350 -19.97 -15.24 30.39
N ALA A 351 -21.17 -15.35 29.84
CA ALA A 351 -22.41 -15.16 30.60
C ALA A 351 -22.60 -16.28 31.64
N SER A 352 -23.33 -16.00 32.73
CA SER A 352 -23.49 -16.94 33.86
C SER A 352 -24.16 -18.29 33.55
N ASP A 353 -24.75 -18.47 32.37
CA ASP A 353 -25.31 -19.72 31.88
C ASP A 353 -24.40 -20.48 30.90
N ASP A 354 -23.26 -19.89 30.51
CA ASP A 354 -22.23 -20.53 29.68
C ASP A 354 -21.39 -21.54 30.51
N PRO A 355 -21.10 -22.75 29.99
CA PRO A 355 -20.24 -23.72 30.66
C PRO A 355 -18.82 -23.22 31.01
N LEU A 356 -18.30 -22.25 30.28
CA LEU A 356 -17.00 -21.61 30.46
C LEU A 356 -17.04 -20.42 31.44
N PHE A 357 -18.22 -20.03 31.94
CA PHE A 357 -18.36 -19.01 32.98
C PHE A 357 -17.36 -19.13 34.15
N PRO A 358 -17.04 -20.33 34.68
CA PRO A 358 -16.05 -20.44 35.76
C PRO A 358 -14.63 -19.97 35.40
N LEU A 359 -14.28 -19.89 34.11
CA LEU A 359 -13.00 -19.33 33.66
C LEU A 359 -13.00 -17.81 33.78
N ALA A 360 -14.14 -17.16 33.54
CA ALA A 360 -14.32 -15.72 33.59
C ALA A 360 -14.58 -15.17 35.02
N GLU A 361 -14.32 -15.96 36.07
CA GLU A 361 -14.58 -15.60 37.46
C GLU A 361 -13.33 -15.80 38.33
N PHE A 362 -13.23 -15.03 39.41
CA PHE A 362 -12.16 -15.18 40.41
C PHE A 362 -12.17 -16.61 40.99
N PRO A 363 -11.01 -17.31 41.13
CA PRO A 363 -9.65 -16.78 41.19
C PRO A 363 -8.84 -16.83 39.89
N THR A 364 -9.47 -16.87 38.71
CA THR A 364 -8.70 -16.81 37.45
C THR A 364 -8.02 -15.45 37.28
N SER A 365 -8.82 -14.40 37.10
CA SER A 365 -8.43 -12.99 37.12
C SER A 365 -9.67 -12.17 37.45
N ASP A 366 -9.50 -10.97 38.03
CA ASP A 366 -10.55 -9.96 38.10
C ASP A 366 -10.70 -9.16 36.80
N HIS A 367 -9.73 -9.25 35.88
CA HIS A 367 -9.78 -8.74 34.50
C HIS A 367 -10.14 -9.85 33.50
N ARG A 368 -10.40 -9.46 32.25
CA ARG A 368 -10.75 -10.35 31.13
C ARG A 368 -9.77 -10.14 29.99
N LEU A 369 -9.56 -11.20 29.20
CA LEU A 369 -8.79 -11.09 27.97
C LEU A 369 -9.57 -10.25 26.96
N VAL A 370 -8.93 -9.24 26.39
CA VAL A 370 -9.45 -8.38 25.32
C VAL A 370 -8.64 -8.66 24.06
N TYR A 371 -9.29 -8.84 22.92
CA TYR A 371 -8.60 -9.05 21.65
C TYR A 371 -9.19 -8.19 20.53
N VAL A 372 -8.34 -7.93 19.54
CA VAL A 372 -8.69 -7.43 18.21
C VAL A 372 -8.01 -8.32 17.17
N ASP A 373 -8.74 -8.65 16.13
CA ASP A 373 -8.24 -9.33 14.94
C ASP A 373 -8.04 -8.26 13.89
N VAL A 374 -6.80 -8.02 13.52
CA VAL A 374 -6.45 -7.02 12.51
C VAL A 374 -6.08 -7.70 11.22
N VAL A 375 -6.47 -7.07 10.12
CA VAL A 375 -5.94 -7.36 8.81
C VAL A 375 -4.83 -6.33 8.60
N THR A 376 -3.61 -6.80 8.39
CA THR A 376 -2.55 -5.93 7.86
C THR A 376 -3.04 -5.43 6.50
N PRO A 377 -2.71 -4.21 6.10
CA PRO A 377 -2.71 -3.89 4.68
C PRO A 377 -2.04 -5.05 3.94
N ALA A 378 -2.60 -5.48 2.80
CA ALA A 378 -1.78 -6.28 1.91
C ALA A 378 -0.58 -5.40 1.56
N ASP A 379 0.63 -5.98 1.51
CA ASP A 379 1.79 -5.32 0.90
C ASP A 379 1.42 -5.07 -0.57
N ILE A 380 0.80 -3.92 -0.81
CA ILE A 380 0.35 -3.43 -2.11
C ILE A 380 1.46 -2.65 -2.80
N ASP A 381 2.60 -2.48 -2.13
CA ASP A 381 3.73 -1.79 -2.70
C ASP A 381 4.19 -2.54 -3.94
N ARG A 382 4.45 -1.77 -4.99
CA ARG A 382 4.93 -2.32 -6.24
C ARG A 382 6.43 -2.57 -6.11
N LYS A 383 6.88 -3.78 -6.44
CA LYS A 383 8.31 -4.12 -6.46
C LYS A 383 8.81 -4.07 -7.89
N SER A 384 9.99 -3.48 -8.09
CA SER A 384 10.70 -3.54 -9.37
C SER A 384 12.15 -3.92 -9.15
N VAL A 385 12.67 -4.84 -9.97
CA VAL A 385 14.07 -5.27 -9.97
C VAL A 385 14.96 -4.09 -10.33
N SER A 386 15.82 -3.69 -9.40
CA SER A 386 16.75 -2.56 -9.58
C SER A 386 18.19 -3.01 -9.82
N ASP A 387 18.58 -4.19 -9.32
CA ASP A 387 19.85 -4.84 -9.65
C ASP A 387 19.73 -6.36 -9.58
N LEU A 388 20.58 -7.05 -10.34
CA LEU A 388 20.65 -8.51 -10.40
C LEU A 388 22.11 -8.97 -10.45
N GLU A 389 22.61 -9.54 -9.34
CA GLU A 389 23.99 -10.04 -9.24
C GLU A 389 24.04 -11.56 -9.36
N PHE A 390 24.82 -12.08 -10.31
CA PHE A 390 25.06 -13.51 -10.46
C PHE A 390 25.98 -14.09 -9.37
N LEU A 391 25.48 -15.07 -8.60
CA LEU A 391 26.17 -15.68 -7.45
C LEU A 391 26.90 -16.97 -7.79
N GLY A 392 26.51 -17.68 -8.86
CA GLY A 392 27.19 -18.88 -9.30
C GLY A 392 26.31 -19.86 -10.07
N GLU A 393 26.94 -20.94 -10.56
CA GLU A 393 26.27 -22.05 -11.24
C GLU A 393 26.68 -23.40 -10.65
N VAL A 394 25.74 -24.35 -10.64
CA VAL A 394 26.00 -25.77 -10.35
C VAL A 394 25.38 -26.62 -11.45
N GLN A 395 26.12 -27.64 -11.92
CA GLN A 395 25.68 -28.52 -13.00
C GLN A 395 25.73 -30.00 -12.60
N PHE A 396 24.70 -30.75 -12.99
CA PHE A 396 24.62 -32.20 -12.89
C PHE A 396 24.48 -32.81 -14.29
N GLU A 397 25.38 -33.74 -14.63
CA GLU A 397 25.32 -34.48 -15.88
C GLU A 397 24.07 -35.37 -15.95
N THR A 398 23.46 -35.50 -17.13
CA THR A 398 22.36 -36.46 -17.36
C THR A 398 22.75 -37.88 -16.90
N GLY A 399 21.80 -38.57 -16.26
CA GLY A 399 22.03 -39.84 -15.58
C GLY A 399 22.56 -39.71 -14.14
N PHE A 400 22.66 -38.50 -13.58
CA PHE A 400 22.83 -38.32 -12.13
C PHE A 400 21.61 -38.89 -11.40
N THR A 401 21.84 -39.61 -10.28
CA THR A 401 20.76 -40.30 -9.57
C THR A 401 20.74 -39.97 -8.09
N PHE A 402 19.54 -39.74 -7.55
CA PHE A 402 19.25 -39.65 -6.13
C PHE A 402 18.23 -40.74 -5.76
N ALA A 403 18.44 -41.46 -4.65
CA ALA A 403 17.55 -42.53 -4.18
C ALA A 403 17.12 -43.59 -5.24
N ASP A 404 18.04 -43.96 -6.16
CA ASP A 404 17.80 -44.85 -7.32
C ASP A 404 16.87 -44.26 -8.42
N THR A 405 16.54 -42.97 -8.35
CA THR A 405 15.81 -42.20 -9.36
C THR A 405 16.75 -41.23 -10.08
N GLU A 406 16.59 -41.07 -11.39
CA GLU A 406 17.37 -40.10 -12.18
C GLU A 406 16.84 -38.68 -11.97
N VAL A 407 17.73 -37.76 -11.62
CA VAL A 407 17.42 -36.33 -11.48
C VAL A 407 17.57 -35.67 -12.84
N GLY A 408 16.56 -34.90 -13.23
CA GLY A 408 16.35 -34.31 -14.54
C GLY A 408 14.87 -33.95 -14.66
N GLY A 409 14.45 -33.37 -15.78
CA GLY A 409 13.05 -32.96 -15.93
C GLY A 409 12.70 -31.64 -15.25
N LEU A 410 13.65 -30.87 -14.70
CA LEU A 410 13.29 -29.81 -13.74
C LEU A 410 12.60 -28.62 -14.40
N SER A 411 11.27 -28.61 -14.33
CA SER A 411 10.36 -27.69 -15.01
C SER A 411 9.79 -26.61 -14.07
N GLY A 412 9.80 -26.84 -12.75
CA GLY A 412 9.28 -25.87 -11.77
C GLY A 412 9.97 -25.94 -10.41
N LEU A 413 10.00 -24.83 -9.69
CA LEU A 413 10.57 -24.71 -8.34
C LEU A 413 9.62 -23.97 -7.39
N ALA A 414 9.42 -24.51 -6.18
CA ALA A 414 8.73 -23.81 -5.11
C ALA A 414 9.60 -23.79 -3.85
N TYR A 415 9.75 -22.63 -3.21
CA TYR A 415 10.55 -22.47 -1.99
C TYR A 415 9.66 -22.49 -0.74
N ASP A 416 10.06 -23.31 0.23
CA ASP A 416 9.45 -23.43 1.55
C ASP A 416 10.36 -22.73 2.57
N ALA A 417 10.02 -21.50 2.91
CA ALA A 417 10.79 -20.67 3.84
C ALA A 417 10.75 -21.20 5.28
N GLU A 418 9.69 -21.91 5.69
CA GLU A 418 9.57 -22.47 7.05
C GLU A 418 10.57 -23.62 7.23
N SER A 419 10.73 -24.45 6.19
CA SER A 419 11.62 -25.61 6.21
C SER A 419 13.01 -25.37 5.61
N ASP A 420 13.23 -24.23 4.95
CA ASP A 420 14.44 -23.87 4.19
C ASP A 420 14.79 -24.95 3.13
N VAL A 421 13.80 -25.28 2.30
CA VAL A 421 13.93 -26.27 1.21
C VAL A 421 13.21 -25.80 -0.05
N TYR A 422 13.61 -26.37 -1.18
CA TYR A 422 12.93 -26.23 -2.46
C TYR A 422 12.26 -27.55 -2.84
N TYR A 423 11.06 -27.47 -3.40
CA TYR A 423 10.40 -28.55 -4.12
C TYR A 423 10.64 -28.35 -5.62
N ALA A 424 11.45 -29.21 -6.22
CA ALA A 424 11.80 -29.16 -7.65
C ALA A 424 10.97 -30.19 -8.42
N LEU A 425 9.98 -29.73 -9.17
CA LEU A 425 9.11 -30.58 -9.99
C LEU A 425 9.89 -31.13 -11.18
N ALA A 426 9.62 -32.39 -11.54
CA ALA A 426 10.17 -33.00 -12.72
C ALA A 426 9.07 -33.32 -13.75
N ASP A 427 9.11 -32.70 -14.93
CA ASP A 427 8.36 -33.13 -16.10
C ASP A 427 8.85 -34.51 -16.55
N ASP A 428 8.19 -35.54 -16.04
CA ASP A 428 8.31 -36.89 -16.57
C ASP A 428 6.95 -37.51 -16.82
N ARG A 429 6.62 -37.53 -18.10
CA ARG A 429 5.47 -38.20 -18.71
C ARG A 429 5.46 -39.72 -18.56
N SER A 430 6.35 -40.31 -17.76
CA SER A 430 6.32 -41.73 -17.40
C SER A 430 5.37 -42.00 -16.23
N SER A 431 5.40 -43.23 -15.70
CA SER A 431 4.64 -43.58 -14.49
C SER A 431 5.28 -43.10 -13.19
N ASP A 432 6.40 -42.39 -13.29
CA ASP A 432 7.23 -42.01 -12.16
C ASP A 432 7.25 -40.48 -11.96
N ALA A 433 6.27 -39.72 -12.47
CA ALA A 433 6.13 -38.27 -12.21
C ALA A 433 6.36 -37.94 -10.73
N ARG A 434 7.19 -36.92 -10.44
CA ARG A 434 7.72 -36.65 -9.10
C ARG A 434 8.16 -35.21 -8.92
N PHE A 435 8.40 -34.84 -7.68
CA PHE A 435 9.25 -33.71 -7.32
C PHE A 435 10.35 -34.16 -6.35
N TYR A 436 11.41 -33.37 -6.27
CA TYR A 436 12.52 -33.56 -5.35
C TYR A 436 12.50 -32.50 -4.25
N THR A 437 12.78 -32.91 -3.01
CA THR A 437 13.11 -31.94 -1.95
C THR A 437 14.61 -31.65 -2.03
N THR A 438 14.98 -30.39 -2.11
CA THR A 438 16.35 -29.92 -2.34
C THR A 438 16.71 -28.80 -1.37
N THR A 439 17.91 -28.83 -0.79
CA THR A 439 18.46 -27.66 -0.07
C THR A 439 19.47 -26.95 -0.96
N ILE A 440 19.53 -25.62 -0.89
CA ILE A 440 20.52 -24.80 -1.58
C ILE A 440 21.19 -23.88 -0.55
N ASP A 441 22.44 -24.15 -0.20
CA ASP A 441 23.18 -23.37 0.81
C ASP A 441 23.82 -22.12 0.18
N LEU A 442 23.22 -20.95 0.38
CA LEU A 442 23.77 -19.65 -0.03
C LEU A 442 24.34 -18.85 1.16
N SER A 443 24.64 -19.51 2.29
CA SER A 443 25.01 -18.82 3.52
C SER A 443 26.36 -18.09 3.47
N ASP A 444 27.19 -18.36 2.45
CA ASP A 444 28.43 -17.62 2.19
C ASP A 444 28.32 -16.58 1.07
N GLY A 445 27.14 -16.41 0.49
CA GLY A 445 26.85 -15.46 -0.59
C GLY A 445 27.26 -15.94 -1.98
N SER A 446 27.47 -17.24 -2.19
CA SER A 446 27.78 -17.82 -3.50
C SER A 446 27.07 -19.15 -3.72
N LEU A 447 26.97 -19.56 -4.98
CA LEU A 447 26.52 -20.91 -5.35
C LEU A 447 27.70 -21.71 -5.92
N ASP A 448 28.17 -22.71 -5.16
CA ASP A 448 29.32 -23.54 -5.45
C ASP A 448 28.98 -25.06 -5.50
N ASP A 449 29.92 -25.84 -6.05
CA ASP A 449 29.87 -27.31 -6.06
C ASP A 449 29.66 -27.89 -4.64
N GLY A 450 28.45 -28.37 -4.37
CA GLY A 450 28.08 -29.04 -3.12
C GLY A 450 26.96 -28.35 -2.34
N ASP A 451 26.54 -27.16 -2.78
CA ASP A 451 25.50 -26.38 -2.11
C ASP A 451 24.09 -26.85 -2.48
N VAL A 452 23.90 -27.33 -3.71
CA VAL A 452 22.66 -27.98 -4.15
C VAL A 452 22.66 -29.45 -3.71
N VAL A 453 21.76 -29.81 -2.78
CA VAL A 453 21.66 -31.17 -2.22
C VAL A 453 20.22 -31.67 -2.25
N PHE A 454 19.98 -32.71 -3.05
CA PHE A 454 18.73 -33.47 -3.03
C PHE A 454 18.62 -34.29 -1.73
N THR A 455 17.51 -34.14 -1.01
CA THR A 455 17.27 -34.76 0.31
C THR A 455 16.11 -35.76 0.31
N ASP A 456 15.12 -35.59 -0.57
CA ASP A 456 14.02 -36.54 -0.76
C ASP A 456 13.49 -36.58 -2.21
N VAL A 457 12.69 -37.60 -2.52
CA VAL A 457 11.96 -37.73 -3.79
C VAL A 457 10.53 -38.23 -3.52
N THR A 458 9.55 -37.42 -3.92
CA THR A 458 8.12 -37.70 -3.74
C THR A 458 7.45 -37.86 -5.08
N PHE A 459 6.69 -38.93 -5.23
CA PHE A 459 6.04 -39.25 -6.49
C PHE A 459 4.58 -38.83 -6.48
N LEU A 460 4.15 -38.21 -7.58
CA LEU A 460 2.78 -37.75 -7.76
C LEU A 460 1.84 -38.95 -7.95
N LEU A 461 0.69 -38.87 -7.31
CA LEU A 461 -0.36 -39.90 -7.34
C LEU A 461 -1.62 -39.34 -7.99
N ASP A 462 -2.34 -40.22 -8.69
CA ASP A 462 -3.65 -39.88 -9.23
C ASP A 462 -4.72 -39.80 -8.12
N GLN A 463 -5.94 -39.41 -8.49
CA GLN A 463 -7.10 -39.32 -7.59
C GLN A 463 -7.47 -40.64 -6.88
N ASP A 464 -7.02 -41.79 -7.39
CA ASP A 464 -7.25 -43.11 -6.79
C ASP A 464 -6.10 -43.51 -5.83
N GLY A 465 -5.05 -42.68 -5.72
CA GLY A 465 -3.84 -42.92 -4.93
C GLY A 465 -2.85 -43.87 -5.60
N ASP A 466 -3.00 -44.10 -6.90
CA ASP A 466 -2.11 -44.93 -7.71
C ASP A 466 -1.11 -44.04 -8.48
N ARG A 467 -0.05 -44.65 -9.02
CA ARG A 467 0.88 -43.94 -9.92
C ARG A 467 0.19 -43.64 -11.24
N PHE A 468 0.44 -42.45 -11.79
CA PHE A 468 0.03 -42.08 -13.14
C PHE A 468 0.49 -43.11 -14.17
N THR A 469 -0.31 -43.30 -15.22
CA THR A 469 0.10 -44.07 -16.38
C THR A 469 0.93 -43.20 -17.31
N SER A 470 1.93 -43.79 -17.98
CA SER A 470 2.78 -43.03 -18.89
C SER A 470 1.97 -42.38 -20.01
N GLY A 471 2.13 -41.06 -20.15
CA GLY A 471 1.42 -40.18 -21.07
C GLY A 471 0.12 -39.58 -20.53
N ASP A 472 -0.28 -39.88 -19.29
CA ASP A 472 -1.50 -39.30 -18.68
C ASP A 472 -1.23 -37.99 -17.92
N LEU A 473 0.04 -37.67 -17.69
CA LEU A 473 0.52 -36.49 -16.97
C LEU A 473 1.72 -35.91 -17.74
N ASP A 474 1.77 -34.58 -17.79
CA ASP A 474 2.78 -33.72 -18.40
C ASP A 474 2.95 -32.52 -17.46
N PRO A 475 3.62 -32.68 -16.30
CA PRO A 475 3.61 -31.69 -15.22
C PRO A 475 4.70 -30.66 -15.40
N GLU A 476 4.36 -29.37 -15.41
CA GLU A 476 5.32 -28.29 -15.70
C GLU A 476 5.57 -27.39 -14.49
N GLY A 477 4.55 -26.67 -14.02
CA GLY A 477 4.66 -25.68 -12.95
C GLY A 477 4.29 -26.21 -11.56
N ILE A 478 4.85 -25.58 -10.53
CA ILE A 478 4.64 -25.93 -9.11
C ILE A 478 4.57 -24.68 -8.24
N ALA A 479 3.58 -24.59 -7.35
CA ALA A 479 3.48 -23.49 -6.38
C ALA A 479 3.09 -24.00 -4.98
N LEU A 480 3.73 -23.47 -3.94
CA LEU A 480 3.50 -23.85 -2.54
C LEU A 480 2.45 -22.95 -1.88
N THR A 481 1.53 -23.55 -1.15
CA THR A 481 0.55 -22.84 -0.33
C THR A 481 1.02 -22.70 1.13
N GLU A 482 0.53 -21.69 1.84
CA GLU A 482 0.69 -21.55 3.29
C GLU A 482 0.17 -22.76 4.10
N ALA A 483 -0.76 -23.53 3.53
CA ALA A 483 -1.28 -24.74 4.17
C ALA A 483 -0.30 -25.94 4.09
N GLY A 484 0.85 -25.78 3.43
CA GLY A 484 1.81 -26.85 3.19
C GLY A 484 1.31 -27.84 2.14
N THR A 485 0.65 -27.36 1.10
CA THR A 485 0.22 -28.13 -0.09
C THR A 485 0.81 -27.52 -1.36
N LEU A 486 0.81 -28.27 -2.46
CA LEU A 486 1.39 -27.87 -3.73
C LEU A 486 0.31 -27.83 -4.81
N TYR A 487 0.17 -26.70 -5.50
CA TYR A 487 -0.46 -26.72 -6.81
C TYR A 487 0.54 -27.19 -7.86
N ILE A 488 0.08 -28.01 -8.80
CA ILE A 488 0.85 -28.54 -9.92
C ILE A 488 0.03 -28.35 -11.20
N SER A 489 0.61 -27.69 -12.21
CA SER A 489 0.01 -27.59 -13.54
C SER A 489 0.36 -28.81 -14.39
N SER A 490 -0.49 -29.12 -15.36
CA SER A 490 -0.15 -30.05 -16.42
C SER A 490 -0.65 -29.53 -17.77
N GLU A 491 0.20 -29.67 -18.78
CA GLU A 491 -0.08 -29.31 -20.17
C GLU A 491 -1.17 -30.16 -20.83
N GLY A 492 -1.34 -31.41 -20.38
CA GLY A 492 -2.15 -32.40 -21.08
C GLY A 492 -1.48 -32.94 -22.36
N ASP A 493 -2.29 -33.25 -23.38
CA ASP A 493 -1.81 -33.74 -24.68
C ASP A 493 -2.87 -33.43 -25.75
N ALA A 494 -2.71 -32.28 -26.42
CA ALA A 494 -3.64 -31.85 -27.45
C ALA A 494 -3.69 -32.81 -28.67
N ASN A 495 -2.66 -33.62 -28.91
CA ASN A 495 -2.68 -34.64 -29.97
C ASN A 495 -3.54 -35.86 -29.60
N GLN A 496 -3.69 -36.16 -28.31
CA GLN A 496 -4.60 -37.20 -27.79
C GLN A 496 -5.92 -36.65 -27.26
N VAL A 497 -6.11 -35.33 -27.26
CA VAL A 497 -7.28 -34.65 -26.67
C VAL A 497 -7.37 -34.95 -25.18
N ILE A 498 -6.23 -34.83 -24.50
CA ILE A 498 -6.12 -34.85 -23.04
C ILE A 498 -6.07 -33.38 -22.60
N ASP A 499 -7.01 -33.03 -21.72
CA ASP A 499 -7.16 -31.66 -21.21
C ASP A 499 -6.00 -31.31 -20.26
N PRO A 500 -5.56 -30.04 -20.23
CA PRO A 500 -4.66 -29.56 -19.18
C PRO A 500 -5.37 -29.53 -17.82
N PHE A 501 -4.62 -29.43 -16.73
CA PHE A 501 -5.20 -29.27 -15.39
C PHE A 501 -4.29 -28.44 -14.46
N ILE A 502 -4.86 -27.97 -13.35
CA ILE A 502 -4.13 -27.44 -12.20
C ILE A 502 -4.67 -28.16 -10.96
N ARG A 503 -3.82 -28.91 -10.26
CA ARG A 503 -4.23 -29.75 -9.13
C ARG A 503 -3.49 -29.41 -7.86
N GLU A 504 -4.23 -29.34 -6.76
CA GLU A 504 -3.66 -29.28 -5.43
C GLU A 504 -3.28 -30.70 -4.98
N MET A 505 -2.06 -30.85 -4.47
CA MET A 505 -1.49 -32.10 -3.98
C MET A 505 -0.83 -31.89 -2.61
N SER A 506 -0.79 -32.94 -1.80
CA SER A 506 -0.04 -32.91 -0.55
C SER A 506 1.47 -33.01 -0.81
N LEU A 507 2.28 -32.66 0.19
CA LEU A 507 3.74 -32.91 0.17
C LEU A 507 4.12 -34.40 0.14
N ASP A 508 3.15 -35.30 0.33
CA ASP A 508 3.30 -36.75 0.13
C ASP A 508 2.93 -37.20 -1.31
N GLY A 509 2.52 -36.27 -2.18
CA GLY A 509 2.13 -36.49 -3.58
C GLY A 509 0.69 -36.97 -3.76
N GLU A 510 -0.16 -36.89 -2.73
CA GLU A 510 -1.57 -37.30 -2.82
C GLU A 510 -2.44 -36.16 -3.38
N PHE A 511 -3.35 -36.47 -4.32
CA PHE A 511 -4.34 -35.53 -4.83
C PHE A 511 -5.26 -34.98 -3.71
N ILE A 512 -5.49 -33.67 -3.69
CA ILE A 512 -6.37 -32.96 -2.76
C ILE A 512 -7.58 -32.39 -3.51
N ASP A 513 -7.35 -31.48 -4.47
CA ASP A 513 -8.39 -30.81 -5.25
C ASP A 513 -7.90 -30.39 -6.65
N GLU A 514 -8.78 -29.81 -7.48
CA GLU A 514 -8.50 -29.37 -8.85
C GLU A 514 -9.18 -28.02 -9.15
N LEU A 515 -8.43 -27.07 -9.69
CA LEU A 515 -8.99 -25.81 -10.18
C LEU A 515 -9.68 -26.01 -11.55
N PRO A 516 -10.81 -25.34 -11.80
CA PRO A 516 -11.53 -25.46 -13.06
C PRO A 516 -10.75 -24.79 -14.19
N ILE A 517 -10.58 -25.49 -15.32
CA ILE A 517 -9.97 -24.92 -16.53
C ILE A 517 -11.05 -24.30 -17.44
N PRO A 518 -10.90 -23.05 -17.92
CA PRO A 518 -11.84 -22.45 -18.85
C PRO A 518 -11.92 -23.22 -20.19
N ASP A 519 -13.11 -23.28 -20.77
CA ASP A 519 -13.40 -24.07 -21.99
C ASP A 519 -12.50 -23.68 -23.19
N ILE A 520 -12.01 -22.43 -23.26
CA ILE A 520 -11.16 -21.93 -24.35
C ILE A 520 -9.79 -22.60 -24.40
N TYR A 521 -9.32 -23.17 -23.28
CA TYR A 521 -8.05 -23.90 -23.17
C TYR A 521 -8.19 -25.37 -23.56
N LEU A 522 -9.40 -25.92 -23.57
CA LEU A 522 -9.61 -27.36 -23.82
C LEU A 522 -9.32 -27.72 -25.30
N PRO A 523 -8.42 -28.69 -25.56
CA PRO A 523 -8.00 -29.01 -26.92
C PRO A 523 -9.13 -29.63 -27.75
N THR A 524 -9.21 -29.23 -29.01
CA THR A 524 -10.15 -29.81 -29.98
C THR A 524 -9.47 -30.82 -30.91
N ALA A 525 -10.21 -31.86 -31.31
CA ALA A 525 -9.67 -32.93 -32.14
C ALA A 525 -9.22 -32.48 -33.56
N ASP A 526 -9.69 -31.33 -34.03
CA ASP A 526 -9.28 -30.69 -35.28
C ASP A 526 -8.28 -29.54 -35.09
N GLN A 527 -7.83 -29.27 -33.86
CA GLN A 527 -6.83 -28.25 -33.52
C GLN A 527 -7.24 -26.87 -34.03
N SER A 528 -8.52 -26.52 -33.88
CA SER A 528 -9.04 -25.19 -34.20
C SER A 528 -9.17 -24.29 -32.98
N SER A 529 -9.16 -24.88 -31.79
CA SER A 529 -9.18 -24.14 -30.52
C SER A 529 -8.54 -24.96 -29.40
N GLY A 530 -8.19 -24.28 -28.31
CA GLY A 530 -7.54 -24.86 -27.15
C GLY A 530 -6.03 -24.74 -27.19
N ILE A 531 -5.40 -25.32 -26.17
CA ILE A 531 -3.95 -25.40 -26.05
C ILE A 531 -3.28 -26.06 -27.26
N ARG A 532 -2.00 -25.72 -27.45
CA ARG A 532 -1.10 -26.43 -28.35
C ARG A 532 -0.37 -27.53 -27.57
N ASN A 533 0.06 -28.57 -28.27
CA ASN A 533 0.77 -29.66 -27.62
C ASN A 533 2.19 -29.23 -27.28
N ASN A 534 2.61 -29.36 -26.02
CA ASN A 534 3.94 -28.99 -25.55
C ASN A 534 4.20 -27.48 -25.67
N LEU A 535 3.17 -26.69 -25.36
CA LEU A 535 3.08 -25.23 -25.51
C LEU A 535 1.86 -24.70 -24.69
N ALA A 536 1.56 -25.31 -23.54
CA ALA A 536 0.35 -25.11 -22.74
C ALA A 536 0.74 -24.54 -21.35
N PHE A 537 0.12 -25.00 -20.25
CA PHE A 537 0.35 -24.45 -18.91
C PHE A 537 1.73 -24.82 -18.34
N GLU A 538 2.74 -24.04 -18.71
CA GLU A 538 4.14 -24.19 -18.28
C GLU A 538 4.36 -23.63 -16.87
N SER A 539 3.82 -22.43 -16.60
CA SER A 539 4.15 -21.66 -15.41
C SER A 539 3.13 -21.80 -14.28
N LEU A 540 3.58 -21.64 -13.04
CA LEU A 540 2.69 -21.61 -11.88
C LEU A 540 3.30 -20.86 -10.68
N THR A 541 2.65 -19.80 -10.24
CA THR A 541 3.08 -19.03 -9.05
C THR A 541 1.88 -18.60 -8.21
N ILE A 542 2.11 -18.31 -6.93
CA ILE A 542 1.12 -17.74 -6.02
C ILE A 542 1.62 -16.36 -5.56
N SER A 543 0.73 -15.37 -5.45
CA SER A 543 1.05 -14.04 -4.91
C SER A 543 1.54 -14.14 -3.46
N PRO A 544 2.40 -13.22 -3.00
CA PRO A 544 2.91 -13.24 -1.62
C PRO A 544 1.84 -13.35 -0.53
N ASP A 545 0.68 -12.69 -0.71
CA ASP A 545 -0.48 -12.73 0.19
C ASP A 545 -1.29 -14.05 0.13
N GLN A 546 -0.89 -15.00 -0.71
CA GLN A 546 -1.53 -16.29 -0.94
C GLN A 546 -2.95 -16.23 -1.52
N ARG A 547 -3.38 -15.06 -2.00
CA ARG A 547 -4.73 -14.86 -2.53
C ARG A 547 -4.87 -15.33 -3.97
N PHE A 548 -3.87 -15.06 -4.80
CA PHE A 548 -3.96 -15.29 -6.23
C PHE A 548 -2.94 -16.32 -6.72
N LEU A 549 -3.40 -17.23 -7.57
CA LEU A 549 -2.55 -18.13 -8.33
C LEU A 549 -2.52 -17.68 -9.79
N TYR A 550 -1.32 -17.57 -10.35
CA TYR A 550 -1.09 -17.26 -11.76
C TYR A 550 -0.54 -18.48 -12.48
N THR A 551 -1.01 -18.70 -13.70
CA THR A 551 -0.46 -19.66 -14.66
C THR A 551 -0.54 -19.05 -16.05
N ALA A 552 0.28 -19.49 -16.99
CA ALA A 552 0.21 -19.00 -18.36
C ALA A 552 0.46 -20.10 -19.38
N THR A 553 0.00 -19.86 -20.61
CA THR A 553 0.36 -20.74 -21.74
C THR A 553 1.77 -20.44 -22.24
N GLU A 554 2.51 -21.43 -22.77
CA GLU A 554 3.82 -21.14 -23.37
C GLU A 554 3.71 -20.21 -24.59
N ASN A 555 2.62 -20.36 -25.34
CA ASN A 555 2.34 -19.67 -26.60
C ASN A 555 0.83 -19.47 -26.79
N ALA A 556 0.45 -18.84 -27.90
CA ALA A 556 -0.94 -18.61 -28.28
C ALA A 556 -1.75 -19.90 -28.38
N LEU A 557 -3.00 -19.83 -27.93
CA LEU A 557 -3.99 -20.88 -28.22
C LEU A 557 -4.20 -20.99 -29.74
N PHE A 558 -4.78 -22.10 -30.20
CA PHE A 558 -5.00 -22.31 -31.65
C PHE A 558 -5.84 -21.20 -32.30
N GLN A 559 -6.76 -20.60 -31.57
CA GLN A 559 -7.65 -19.54 -32.04
C GLN A 559 -7.09 -18.12 -31.90
N ASP A 560 -6.08 -17.91 -31.06
CA ASP A 560 -5.54 -16.57 -30.76
C ASP A 560 -4.49 -16.12 -31.78
N GLY A 561 -3.83 -17.04 -32.48
CA GLY A 561 -2.81 -16.68 -33.46
C GLY A 561 -1.80 -17.80 -33.74
N PRO A 562 -0.75 -17.55 -34.54
CA PRO A 562 0.38 -18.47 -34.67
C PRO A 562 1.20 -18.54 -33.37
N ASN A 563 1.96 -19.62 -33.18
CA ASN A 563 3.00 -19.68 -32.17
C ASN A 563 4.26 -18.93 -32.66
N ALA A 564 5.14 -18.55 -31.76
CA ALA A 564 6.33 -17.74 -32.05
C ALA A 564 7.20 -18.38 -33.14
N SER A 565 7.75 -17.51 -33.99
CA SER A 565 8.61 -17.86 -35.11
C SER A 565 9.77 -16.88 -35.23
N VAL A 566 10.68 -17.11 -36.19
CA VAL A 566 11.83 -16.21 -36.43
C VAL A 566 11.45 -14.86 -37.06
N ASP A 567 10.18 -14.69 -37.45
CA ASP A 567 9.69 -13.49 -38.14
C ASP A 567 8.57 -12.77 -37.34
N GLU A 568 7.95 -13.43 -36.36
CA GLU A 568 6.75 -12.95 -35.63
C GLU A 568 6.68 -13.60 -34.23
N GLY A 569 6.28 -12.84 -33.21
CA GLY A 569 6.04 -13.30 -31.83
C GLY A 569 4.72 -14.07 -31.67
N SER A 570 4.22 -14.19 -30.43
CA SER A 570 2.97 -14.91 -30.12
C SER A 570 2.24 -14.36 -28.90
N LEU A 571 0.91 -14.33 -28.93
CA LEU A 571 0.05 -13.88 -27.82
C LEU A 571 -0.26 -15.03 -26.85
N SER A 572 0.51 -15.16 -25.77
CA SER A 572 0.19 -16.05 -24.64
C SER A 572 -0.89 -15.43 -23.74
N ARG A 573 -1.57 -16.26 -22.94
CA ARG A 573 -2.51 -15.82 -21.92
C ARG A 573 -2.01 -16.18 -20.52
N ILE A 574 -1.98 -15.21 -19.61
CA ILE A 574 -1.82 -15.40 -18.17
C ILE A 574 -3.22 -15.48 -17.55
N ILE A 575 -3.51 -16.51 -16.76
CA ILE A 575 -4.76 -16.67 -16.00
C ILE A 575 -4.49 -16.39 -14.52
N LYS A 576 -5.30 -15.52 -13.91
CA LYS A 576 -5.32 -15.24 -12.48
C LYS A 576 -6.50 -15.94 -11.82
N TYR A 577 -6.24 -16.81 -10.85
CA TYR A 577 -7.25 -17.47 -10.02
C TYR A 577 -7.29 -16.84 -8.64
N ASP A 578 -8.49 -16.57 -8.13
CA ASP A 578 -8.71 -16.30 -6.71
C ASP A 578 -8.78 -17.65 -5.97
N LEU A 579 -7.82 -17.90 -5.08
CA LEU A 579 -7.70 -19.17 -4.35
C LEU A 579 -8.75 -19.34 -3.24
N GLU A 580 -9.40 -18.26 -2.77
CA GLU A 580 -10.51 -18.37 -1.84
C GLU A 580 -11.74 -18.97 -2.54
N THR A 581 -12.03 -18.50 -3.75
CA THR A 581 -13.17 -18.97 -4.54
C THR A 581 -12.85 -20.18 -5.41
N GLY A 582 -11.58 -20.38 -5.75
CA GLY A 582 -11.09 -21.38 -6.70
C GLY A 582 -11.48 -21.10 -8.15
N LEU A 583 -11.79 -19.84 -8.50
CA LEU A 583 -12.28 -19.45 -9.82
C LEU A 583 -11.29 -18.50 -10.52
N PRO A 584 -11.19 -18.56 -11.86
CA PRO A 584 -10.49 -17.53 -12.62
C PRO A 584 -11.22 -16.20 -12.44
N VAL A 585 -10.44 -15.14 -12.18
CA VAL A 585 -10.93 -13.77 -11.94
C VAL A 585 -10.41 -12.77 -12.98
N ALA A 586 -9.31 -13.08 -13.67
CA ALA A 586 -8.81 -12.28 -14.79
C ALA A 586 -7.96 -13.15 -15.76
N GLU A 587 -7.83 -12.71 -17.01
CA GLU A 587 -6.94 -13.26 -18.03
C GLU A 587 -6.22 -12.11 -18.74
N PHE A 588 -4.88 -12.12 -18.77
CA PHE A 588 -4.08 -11.05 -19.38
C PHE A 588 -3.31 -11.57 -20.59
N VAL A 589 -3.05 -10.71 -21.58
CA VAL A 589 -2.26 -11.09 -22.77
C VAL A 589 -0.78 -10.81 -22.52
N TYR A 590 0.05 -11.84 -22.65
CA TYR A 590 1.51 -11.76 -22.63
C TYR A 590 2.08 -11.94 -24.03
N GLU A 591 2.88 -11.00 -24.50
CA GLU A 591 3.52 -11.10 -25.80
C GLU A 591 4.86 -11.85 -25.72
N VAL A 592 4.89 -13.09 -26.21
CA VAL A 592 6.12 -13.89 -26.32
C VAL A 592 6.99 -13.36 -27.48
N GLU A 593 8.29 -13.18 -27.24
CA GLU A 593 9.21 -12.69 -28.28
C GLU A 593 9.31 -13.63 -29.48
N GLU A 594 9.75 -13.09 -30.61
CA GLU A 594 10.20 -13.87 -31.77
C GLU A 594 11.30 -14.88 -31.36
N VAL A 595 11.43 -15.96 -32.14
CA VAL A 595 12.54 -16.91 -31.98
C VAL A 595 13.87 -16.20 -32.21
N PRO A 596 14.75 -16.08 -31.19
CA PRO A 596 15.91 -15.19 -31.25
C PRO A 596 16.91 -15.55 -32.35
N GLU A 597 17.08 -16.85 -32.59
CA GLU A 597 18.09 -17.38 -33.50
C GLU A 597 17.48 -18.31 -34.54
N ALA A 598 17.79 -18.07 -35.81
CA ALA A 598 17.30 -18.93 -36.89
C ALA A 598 17.97 -20.32 -36.88
N PRO A 599 17.22 -21.40 -37.16
CA PRO A 599 17.76 -22.76 -37.07
C PRO A 599 18.72 -23.10 -38.22
N ILE A 600 19.67 -24.00 -37.96
CA ILE A 600 20.70 -24.48 -38.89
C ILE A 600 20.62 -26.01 -39.05
N PRO A 601 20.19 -26.55 -40.21
CA PRO A 601 19.83 -25.85 -41.44
C PRO A 601 18.46 -25.16 -41.38
N GLU A 602 18.28 -24.15 -42.23
CA GLU A 602 17.02 -23.42 -42.42
C GLU A 602 15.80 -24.36 -42.51
N GLY A 603 14.75 -24.04 -41.75
CA GLY A 603 13.53 -24.83 -41.65
C GLY A 603 13.61 -26.05 -40.73
N ALA A 604 14.67 -26.19 -39.93
CA ALA A 604 14.68 -27.14 -38.81
C ALA A 604 13.86 -26.60 -37.62
N PHE A 605 13.65 -27.46 -36.61
CA PHE A 605 12.83 -27.14 -35.44
C PHE A 605 13.40 -25.93 -34.68
N ASN A 606 12.50 -25.07 -34.23
CA ASN A 606 12.75 -23.90 -33.42
C ASN A 606 11.49 -23.54 -32.64
N THR A 607 11.64 -22.91 -31.48
CA THR A 607 10.56 -22.43 -30.62
C THR A 607 11.07 -21.29 -29.72
N ASN A 608 10.17 -20.45 -29.24
CA ASN A 608 10.36 -19.54 -28.11
C ASN A 608 9.04 -19.49 -27.34
N GLY A 609 9.10 -19.26 -26.03
CA GLY A 609 7.98 -19.53 -25.16
C GLY A 609 8.15 -18.96 -23.77
N LEU A 610 7.02 -18.55 -23.16
CA LEU A 610 6.93 -18.22 -21.74
C LEU A 610 6.93 -19.52 -20.93
N VAL A 611 8.02 -19.82 -20.24
CA VAL A 611 8.19 -21.11 -19.55
C VAL A 611 8.01 -21.02 -18.04
N GLU A 612 8.12 -19.83 -17.44
CA GLU A 612 7.87 -19.68 -16.00
C GLU A 612 7.41 -18.26 -15.63
N LEU A 613 6.64 -18.17 -14.55
CA LEU A 613 6.22 -16.95 -13.90
C LEU A 613 6.55 -17.02 -12.40
N LEU A 614 6.92 -15.89 -11.80
CA LEU A 614 7.13 -15.76 -10.37
C LEU A 614 6.55 -14.44 -9.88
N ALA A 615 5.52 -14.49 -9.05
CA ALA A 615 4.95 -13.29 -8.43
C ALA A 615 5.91 -12.74 -7.36
N VAL A 616 6.21 -11.44 -7.44
CA VAL A 616 7.14 -10.78 -6.49
C VAL A 616 6.43 -9.80 -5.55
N ASP A 617 5.25 -9.32 -5.93
CA ASP A 617 4.37 -8.49 -5.10
C ASP A 617 2.90 -8.91 -5.24
N ASN A 618 2.01 -8.22 -4.53
CA ASN A 618 0.56 -8.44 -4.63
C ASN A 618 -0.13 -7.51 -5.63
N ASN A 619 0.61 -6.60 -6.25
CA ASN A 619 0.11 -5.57 -7.15
C ASN A 619 0.14 -6.00 -8.63
N GLY A 620 0.68 -7.18 -8.93
CA GLY A 620 0.68 -7.76 -10.28
C GLY A 620 2.03 -7.71 -10.98
N THR A 621 3.12 -7.44 -10.25
CA THR A 621 4.47 -7.61 -10.78
C THR A 621 4.89 -9.08 -10.70
N LEU A 622 5.31 -9.61 -11.84
CA LEU A 622 5.83 -10.96 -12.00
C LEU A 622 7.21 -10.92 -12.64
N LEU A 623 8.04 -11.92 -12.38
CA LEU A 623 9.18 -12.25 -13.24
C LEU A 623 8.74 -13.32 -14.23
N ALA A 624 9.08 -13.14 -15.50
CA ALA A 624 8.75 -14.06 -16.58
C ALA A 624 10.03 -14.60 -17.23
N LEU A 625 10.14 -15.92 -17.33
CA LEU A 625 11.25 -16.57 -18.00
C LEU A 625 10.82 -16.97 -19.41
N GLU A 626 11.51 -16.46 -20.44
CA GLU A 626 11.35 -16.96 -21.81
C GLU A 626 12.53 -17.84 -22.21
N ARG A 627 12.21 -18.97 -22.84
CA ARG A 627 13.20 -19.93 -23.34
C ARG A 627 12.97 -20.19 -24.82
N GLY A 628 13.97 -19.82 -25.62
CA GLY A 628 14.08 -20.14 -27.03
C GLY A 628 14.98 -21.35 -27.29
N PHE A 629 14.66 -22.15 -28.30
CA PHE A 629 15.55 -23.20 -28.81
C PHE A 629 15.60 -23.18 -30.33
N SER A 630 16.79 -23.36 -30.89
CA SER A 630 16.97 -23.51 -32.34
C SER A 630 17.97 -24.61 -32.68
N VAL A 631 17.56 -25.55 -33.56
CA VAL A 631 18.45 -26.65 -33.98
C VAL A 631 19.73 -26.08 -34.58
N GLY A 632 20.88 -26.44 -34.00
CA GLY A 632 22.19 -26.01 -34.47
C GLY A 632 22.70 -24.71 -33.86
N GLN A 633 21.89 -24.04 -33.03
CA GLN A 633 22.26 -22.86 -32.24
C GLN A 633 22.31 -23.21 -30.75
N GLY A 634 21.25 -23.81 -30.19
CA GLY A 634 21.15 -24.13 -28.76
C GLY A 634 19.93 -23.45 -28.13
N ASN A 635 19.99 -23.27 -26.81
CA ASN A 635 19.00 -22.51 -26.06
C ASN A 635 19.40 -21.03 -25.97
N THR A 636 18.42 -20.17 -25.91
CA THR A 636 18.52 -18.76 -25.53
C THR A 636 17.53 -18.55 -24.40
N VAL A 637 17.94 -17.92 -23.31
CA VAL A 637 17.09 -17.74 -22.13
C VAL A 637 17.18 -16.29 -21.70
N LYS A 638 16.01 -15.68 -21.50
CA LYS A 638 15.86 -14.31 -21.03
C LYS A 638 14.92 -14.27 -19.85
N LEU A 639 15.22 -13.38 -18.90
CA LEU A 639 14.35 -13.07 -17.79
C LEU A 639 13.80 -11.66 -17.99
N PHE A 640 12.51 -11.52 -17.78
CA PHE A 640 11.77 -10.27 -17.86
C PHE A 640 11.11 -9.97 -16.52
N GLU A 641 11.00 -8.68 -16.21
CA GLU A 641 9.98 -8.19 -15.29
C GLU A 641 8.74 -7.85 -16.09
N VAL A 642 7.57 -8.26 -15.60
CA VAL A 642 6.29 -7.96 -16.24
C VAL A 642 5.26 -7.46 -15.24
N GLN A 643 4.34 -6.63 -15.71
CA GLN A 643 3.28 -6.05 -14.89
C GLN A 643 1.92 -6.37 -15.51
N THR A 644 1.07 -7.07 -14.76
CA THR A 644 -0.33 -7.32 -15.14
C THR A 644 -1.26 -6.21 -14.66
N GLN A 645 -0.77 -5.28 -13.85
CA GLN A 645 -1.47 -4.07 -13.47
C GLN A 645 -1.76 -3.22 -14.73
N GLY A 646 -2.99 -2.71 -14.84
CA GLY A 646 -3.46 -1.97 -16.02
C GLY A 646 -3.75 -2.83 -17.26
N ALA A 647 -3.15 -4.02 -17.39
CA ALA A 647 -3.34 -4.89 -18.55
C ALA A 647 -4.81 -5.26 -18.79
N LEU A 648 -5.23 -5.24 -20.06
CA LEU A 648 -6.59 -5.59 -20.46
C LEU A 648 -6.98 -7.00 -19.98
N ASP A 649 -8.12 -7.10 -19.27
CA ASP A 649 -8.71 -8.37 -18.88
C ASP A 649 -9.50 -8.97 -20.05
N VAL A 650 -8.86 -9.91 -20.74
CA VAL A 650 -9.47 -10.63 -21.87
C VAL A 650 -10.31 -11.84 -21.41
N THR A 651 -10.73 -11.89 -20.14
CA THR A 651 -11.65 -12.90 -19.63
C THR A 651 -12.94 -12.91 -20.46
N GLY A 652 -13.24 -14.06 -21.07
CA GLY A 652 -14.42 -14.24 -21.91
C GLY A 652 -14.26 -13.81 -23.38
N VAL A 653 -13.13 -13.22 -23.76
CA VAL A 653 -12.73 -13.00 -25.16
C VAL A 653 -12.30 -14.34 -25.76
N ASN A 654 -13.09 -14.87 -26.70
CA ASN A 654 -12.92 -16.24 -27.20
C ASN A 654 -11.72 -16.42 -28.13
N ASP A 655 -11.35 -15.38 -28.88
CA ASP A 655 -10.21 -15.36 -29.79
C ASP A 655 -9.58 -13.96 -29.81
N LEU A 656 -8.25 -13.90 -29.88
CA LEU A 656 -7.46 -12.67 -30.08
C LEU A 656 -7.14 -12.44 -31.57
N PHE A 657 -7.91 -13.05 -32.48
CA PHE A 657 -7.67 -12.98 -33.92
C PHE A 657 -8.84 -12.37 -34.67
N ARG A 658 -8.62 -11.17 -35.20
CA ARG A 658 -9.61 -10.42 -35.96
C ARG A 658 -9.92 -11.08 -37.31
N GLU A 659 -11.16 -11.56 -37.46
CA GLU A 659 -11.69 -12.03 -38.76
C GLU A 659 -12.37 -10.93 -39.59
N LYS A 660 -12.72 -9.79 -38.97
CA LYS A 660 -13.45 -8.70 -39.63
C LYS A 660 -12.59 -8.06 -40.73
N PRO A 661 -13.14 -7.84 -41.95
CA PRO A 661 -12.37 -7.31 -43.07
C PRO A 661 -12.55 -5.79 -43.28
N LEU A 662 -13.17 -5.06 -42.35
CA LEU A 662 -13.43 -3.62 -42.45
C LEU A 662 -13.26 -2.95 -41.07
N ASP A 663 -12.63 -1.77 -41.03
CA ASP A 663 -12.65 -0.80 -39.91
C ASP A 663 -14.00 -0.05 -39.83
N ASP A 664 -14.11 0.84 -38.84
CA ASP A 664 -15.27 1.68 -38.57
C ASP A 664 -15.52 2.74 -39.66
N ASP A 665 -14.45 3.18 -40.33
CA ASP A 665 -14.51 4.03 -41.53
C ASP A 665 -14.93 3.28 -42.82
N GLY A 666 -14.96 1.94 -42.75
CA GLY A 666 -15.30 1.04 -43.84
C GLY A 666 -14.20 0.85 -44.91
N GLU A 667 -12.94 1.15 -44.59
CA GLU A 667 -11.77 0.66 -45.33
C GLU A 667 -11.54 -0.83 -45.08
N ILE A 668 -10.61 -1.45 -45.82
CA ILE A 668 -10.39 -2.91 -45.76
C ILE A 668 -9.14 -3.18 -44.96
N ILE A 669 -9.32 -3.83 -43.81
CA ILE A 669 -8.20 -4.33 -43.01
C ILE A 669 -8.01 -5.84 -43.23
N PRO A 670 -6.77 -6.33 -43.44
CA PRO A 670 -6.48 -7.76 -43.48
C PRO A 670 -6.79 -8.44 -42.14
N PRO A 671 -7.29 -9.69 -42.13
CA PRO A 671 -7.34 -10.48 -40.89
C PRO A 671 -5.95 -10.62 -40.27
N GLY A 672 -5.87 -10.51 -38.94
CA GLY A 672 -4.63 -10.52 -38.16
C GLY A 672 -4.94 -10.68 -36.67
N VAL A 673 -3.90 -10.77 -35.84
CA VAL A 673 -4.06 -10.65 -34.39
C VAL A 673 -4.52 -9.24 -34.04
N PHE A 674 -5.30 -9.09 -32.96
CA PHE A 674 -5.54 -7.77 -32.39
C PHE A 674 -4.26 -7.24 -31.76
N GLU A 675 -4.05 -5.93 -31.86
CA GLU A 675 -3.22 -5.19 -30.91
C GLU A 675 -3.99 -5.12 -29.59
N ILE A 676 -3.31 -5.27 -28.47
CA ILE A 676 -3.94 -5.33 -27.14
C ILE A 676 -3.47 -4.12 -26.38
N ASP A 677 -4.41 -3.28 -25.95
CA ASP A 677 -4.10 -2.00 -25.31
C ASP A 677 -4.70 -1.89 -23.90
N PRO A 678 -3.86 -1.86 -22.85
CA PRO A 678 -2.47 -2.31 -22.84
C PRO A 678 -2.39 -3.83 -22.69
N ALA A 679 -1.43 -4.45 -23.40
CA ALA A 679 -0.95 -5.79 -23.06
C ALA A 679 -0.16 -5.76 -21.73
N VAL A 680 0.22 -6.93 -21.22
CA VAL A 680 1.15 -7.01 -20.08
C VAL A 680 2.45 -6.25 -20.40
N ILE A 681 2.76 -5.23 -19.61
CA ILE A 681 3.99 -4.43 -19.76
C ILE A 681 5.19 -5.35 -19.48
N LYS A 682 6.23 -5.25 -20.33
CA LYS A 682 7.39 -6.15 -20.28
C LYS A 682 8.72 -5.41 -20.38
N ARG A 683 9.64 -5.68 -19.44
CA ARG A 683 11.00 -5.14 -19.38
C ARG A 683 12.02 -6.28 -19.28
N GLU A 684 12.98 -6.34 -20.20
CA GLU A 684 14.09 -7.32 -20.14
C GLU A 684 15.03 -6.97 -18.97
N ILE A 685 15.30 -7.94 -18.10
CA ILE A 685 16.21 -7.76 -16.94
C ILE A 685 17.49 -8.60 -17.04
N LEU A 686 17.49 -9.69 -17.83
CA LEU A 686 18.67 -10.53 -18.05
C LEU A 686 18.60 -11.29 -19.37
N ASP A 687 19.66 -11.23 -20.18
CA ASP A 687 19.97 -12.25 -21.21
C ASP A 687 21.11 -13.14 -20.69
N VAL A 688 20.80 -14.40 -20.41
CA VAL A 688 21.72 -15.32 -19.71
C VAL A 688 23.03 -15.51 -20.48
N GLU A 689 22.99 -15.64 -21.82
CA GLU A 689 24.22 -15.85 -22.60
C GLU A 689 24.95 -14.51 -22.79
N ALA A 690 24.23 -13.45 -23.14
CA ALA A 690 24.84 -12.16 -23.47
C ALA A 690 25.49 -11.48 -22.25
N ASP A 691 24.85 -11.56 -21.09
CA ASP A 691 25.26 -10.82 -19.88
C ASP A 691 26.22 -11.63 -19.01
N LEU A 692 25.96 -12.93 -18.83
CA LEU A 692 26.79 -13.78 -17.95
C LEU A 692 27.92 -14.49 -18.71
N GLY A 693 27.78 -14.67 -20.03
CA GLY A 693 28.73 -15.42 -20.84
C GLY A 693 28.78 -16.91 -20.53
N ILE A 694 27.71 -17.45 -19.94
CA ILE A 694 27.50 -18.89 -19.72
C ILE A 694 26.56 -19.42 -20.80
N ALA A 695 26.70 -20.70 -21.15
CA ALA A 695 25.76 -21.33 -22.07
C ALA A 695 24.57 -21.86 -21.26
N PRO A 696 23.35 -21.33 -21.46
CA PRO A 696 22.17 -21.87 -20.79
C PRO A 696 21.84 -23.26 -21.34
N ASP A 697 21.48 -24.19 -20.47
CA ASP A 697 20.66 -25.34 -20.88
C ASP A 697 19.17 -24.91 -20.89
N ASN A 698 18.25 -25.86 -20.80
CA ASN A 698 16.82 -25.63 -20.89
C ASN A 698 16.24 -25.04 -19.59
N LEU A 699 16.61 -23.81 -19.23
CA LEU A 699 16.15 -23.17 -18.02
C LEU A 699 14.63 -22.94 -18.10
N GLU A 700 13.88 -23.53 -17.17
CA GLU A 700 12.42 -23.54 -17.17
C GLU A 700 11.84 -23.35 -15.75
N ALA A 701 12.64 -23.48 -14.69
CA ALA A 701 12.15 -23.35 -13.33
C ALA A 701 12.71 -22.10 -12.64
N LEU A 702 11.86 -21.38 -11.88
CA LEU A 702 12.20 -20.13 -11.20
C LEU A 702 11.62 -20.11 -9.78
N ALA A 703 12.40 -19.69 -8.78
CA ALA A 703 11.88 -19.43 -7.44
C ALA A 703 12.72 -18.40 -6.69
N LEU A 704 12.07 -17.62 -5.82
CA LEU A 704 12.77 -16.90 -4.77
C LEU A 704 13.36 -17.89 -3.75
N GLY A 705 14.41 -17.49 -3.06
CA GLY A 705 15.08 -18.26 -2.03
C GLY A 705 15.16 -17.58 -0.67
N PRO A 706 16.09 -17.99 0.21
CA PRO A 706 16.33 -17.27 1.46
C PRO A 706 16.89 -15.87 1.21
N VAL A 707 16.61 -14.95 2.13
CA VAL A 707 17.31 -13.66 2.21
C VAL A 707 18.78 -13.92 2.51
N LEU A 708 19.66 -13.32 1.71
CA LEU A 708 21.10 -13.48 1.79
C LEU A 708 21.67 -12.79 3.04
N PRO A 709 22.90 -13.15 3.50
CA PRO A 709 23.52 -12.52 4.67
C PRO A 709 23.72 -11.00 4.58
N ASP A 710 23.66 -10.42 3.38
CA ASP A 710 23.74 -8.99 3.13
C ASP A 710 22.38 -8.28 3.04
N GLY A 711 21.27 -9.02 3.18
CA GLY A 711 19.90 -8.51 3.19
C GLY A 711 19.17 -8.61 1.84
N ARG A 712 19.86 -8.98 0.75
CA ARG A 712 19.24 -9.09 -0.57
C ARG A 712 18.45 -10.38 -0.73
N GLN A 713 17.44 -10.36 -1.59
CA GLN A 713 16.64 -11.53 -1.89
C GLN A 713 17.41 -12.46 -2.84
N SER A 714 17.43 -13.78 -2.61
CA SER A 714 17.99 -14.72 -3.59
C SER A 714 16.94 -15.17 -4.61
N LEU A 715 17.39 -15.43 -5.85
CA LEU A 715 16.60 -15.97 -6.95
C LEU A 715 17.33 -17.18 -7.54
N ILE A 716 16.62 -18.28 -7.73
CA ILE A 716 17.13 -19.53 -8.27
C ILE A 716 16.47 -19.83 -9.61
N ILE A 717 17.27 -20.18 -10.61
CA ILE A 717 16.80 -20.68 -11.91
C ILE A 717 17.35 -22.09 -12.12
N ALA A 718 16.52 -23.05 -12.56
CA ALA A 718 16.96 -24.41 -12.86
C ALA A 718 16.52 -24.91 -14.24
N SER A 719 17.24 -25.92 -14.77
CA SER A 719 17.02 -26.46 -16.11
C SER A 719 16.45 -27.87 -16.18
N ASP A 720 15.59 -28.07 -17.17
CA ASP A 720 15.15 -29.37 -17.63
C ASP A 720 16.12 -29.98 -18.66
N ASN A 721 16.87 -30.97 -18.22
CA ASN A 721 17.75 -31.70 -19.14
C ASN A 721 17.03 -32.62 -20.16
N ASN A 722 15.69 -32.66 -20.19
CA ASN A 722 14.83 -33.52 -21.02
C ASN A 722 15.19 -35.02 -20.95
N PHE A 723 15.93 -35.44 -19.91
CA PHE A 723 16.59 -36.74 -19.82
C PHE A 723 17.42 -37.11 -21.07
N ASN A 724 18.04 -36.11 -21.71
CA ASN A 724 18.80 -36.26 -22.95
C ASN A 724 20.33 -36.25 -22.70
N ASP A 725 21.04 -37.17 -23.36
CA ASP A 725 22.51 -37.31 -23.30
C ASP A 725 23.29 -36.05 -23.76
N THR A 726 22.64 -35.06 -24.39
CA THR A 726 23.27 -33.81 -24.86
C THR A 726 22.97 -32.59 -24.00
N GLN A 727 22.17 -32.74 -22.95
CA GLN A 727 21.78 -31.68 -22.01
C GLN A 727 22.30 -32.01 -20.60
N PHE A 728 22.12 -31.09 -19.66
CA PHE A 728 22.48 -31.22 -18.25
C PHE A 728 21.48 -30.45 -17.37
N THR A 729 21.39 -30.82 -16.09
CA THR A 729 20.63 -30.07 -15.11
C THR A 729 21.52 -28.97 -14.56
N GLN A 730 21.09 -27.73 -14.67
CA GLN A 730 21.80 -26.52 -14.28
C GLN A 730 20.99 -25.83 -13.18
N PHE A 731 21.69 -25.26 -12.19
CA PHE A 731 21.14 -24.32 -11.22
C PHE A 731 21.95 -23.03 -11.31
N LEU A 732 21.28 -21.90 -11.39
CA LEU A 732 21.84 -20.56 -11.32
C LEU A 732 21.28 -19.88 -10.07
N ALA A 733 22.12 -19.13 -9.36
CA ALA A 733 21.67 -18.29 -8.24
C ALA A 733 22.03 -16.83 -8.50
N PHE A 734 21.13 -15.95 -8.08
CA PHE A 734 21.28 -14.51 -8.15
C PHE A 734 20.93 -13.86 -6.82
N ALA A 735 21.54 -12.71 -6.53
CA ALA A 735 21.04 -11.76 -5.55
C ALA A 735 20.24 -10.70 -6.32
N VAL A 736 19.01 -10.45 -5.87
CA VAL A 736 18.07 -9.48 -6.43
C VAL A 736 17.93 -8.33 -5.46
N ASP A 737 18.08 -7.11 -5.97
CA ASP A 737 17.67 -5.88 -5.30
C ASP A 737 16.33 -5.44 -5.88
N PHE A 738 15.38 -5.09 -5.01
CA PHE A 738 14.10 -4.51 -5.39
C PHE A 738 14.07 -3.04 -4.97
N ASN A 739 13.66 -2.18 -5.90
CA ASN A 739 13.07 -0.90 -5.55
C ASN A 739 11.60 -1.14 -5.17
N VAL A 740 11.16 -0.48 -4.10
CA VAL A 740 9.78 -0.54 -3.62
C VAL A 740 9.15 0.81 -3.88
N THR A 741 8.09 0.82 -4.68
CA THR A 741 7.24 1.99 -4.88
C THR A 741 6.02 1.84 -3.98
N PRO A 742 5.88 2.69 -2.95
CA PRO A 742 4.80 2.57 -2.00
C PRO A 742 3.44 2.75 -2.67
N ALA A 743 2.43 2.04 -2.19
CA ALA A 743 1.08 2.13 -2.73
C ALA A 743 0.11 2.79 -1.74
N ALA A 744 -0.68 3.72 -2.26
CA ALA A 744 -1.75 4.39 -1.52
C ALA A 744 -3.09 3.68 -1.78
N GLN A 745 -3.92 3.59 -0.75
CA GLN A 745 -5.23 2.97 -0.83
C GLN A 745 -6.31 4.00 -1.21
N PRO A 746 -7.13 3.77 -2.25
CA PRO A 746 -8.27 4.61 -2.55
C PRO A 746 -9.37 4.47 -1.48
N THR A 747 -10.08 5.57 -1.23
CA THR A 747 -11.18 5.64 -0.26
C THR A 747 -12.54 5.52 -0.95
N LEU A 748 -12.66 6.00 -2.19
CA LEU A 748 -13.90 6.03 -2.95
C LEU A 748 -13.61 6.02 -4.46
N GLU A 749 -14.44 5.33 -5.23
CA GLU A 749 -14.50 5.40 -6.70
C GLU A 749 -15.77 6.13 -7.16
N THR A 750 -15.69 6.77 -8.31
CA THR A 750 -16.84 7.42 -8.96
C THR A 750 -17.58 6.48 -9.91
N PRO A 751 -18.83 6.78 -10.31
CA PRO A 751 -19.53 5.98 -11.31
C PRO A 751 -18.76 5.91 -12.64
N LEU A 752 -18.60 4.69 -13.16
CA LEU A 752 -17.89 4.47 -14.42
C LEU A 752 -18.49 5.23 -15.61
N THR A 753 -17.60 5.69 -16.49
CA THR A 753 -17.86 6.30 -17.80
C THR A 753 -17.44 5.33 -18.90
N VAL A 754 -18.06 5.46 -20.08
CA VAL A 754 -17.72 4.65 -21.26
C VAL A 754 -17.64 5.56 -22.46
N ASP A 755 -16.55 5.45 -23.22
CA ASP A 755 -16.37 6.18 -24.47
C ASP A 755 -17.13 5.53 -25.65
N ASP A 756 -18.45 5.61 -25.61
CA ASP A 756 -19.34 5.09 -26.67
C ASP A 756 -20.62 5.92 -26.74
N GLU A 757 -20.98 6.39 -27.94
CA GLU A 757 -22.25 7.11 -28.18
C GLU A 757 -23.50 6.29 -27.79
N ASP A 758 -23.40 4.96 -27.87
CA ASP A 758 -24.45 3.98 -27.56
C ASP A 758 -24.29 3.37 -26.15
N GLY A 759 -23.33 3.85 -25.35
CA GLY A 759 -23.09 3.44 -23.97
C GLY A 759 -24.32 3.53 -23.05
N THR A 760 -24.35 2.72 -21.99
CA THR A 760 -25.53 2.62 -21.09
C THR A 760 -25.30 3.12 -19.66
N THR A 761 -24.16 3.73 -19.42
CA THR A 761 -23.68 4.27 -18.14
C THR A 761 -24.32 5.63 -17.82
N PRO A 762 -24.19 6.13 -16.58
CA PRO A 762 -24.71 7.44 -16.20
C PRO A 762 -24.05 8.60 -16.95
N LEU A 763 -22.77 8.46 -17.29
CA LEU A 763 -21.94 9.41 -18.02
C LEU A 763 -21.31 8.70 -19.23
N LEU A 764 -21.19 9.40 -20.35
CA LEU A 764 -20.60 8.91 -21.60
C LEU A 764 -19.39 9.78 -21.94
N GLY A 765 -18.42 9.21 -22.65
CA GLY A 765 -17.15 9.85 -23.00
C GLY A 765 -16.01 9.38 -22.10
N ASP A 766 -14.80 9.38 -22.65
CA ASP A 766 -13.56 9.13 -21.91
C ASP A 766 -13.35 10.18 -20.82
N SER A 767 -13.02 9.75 -19.60
CA SER A 767 -12.77 10.66 -18.47
C SER A 767 -11.34 11.16 -18.49
N ASP A 768 -11.13 12.42 -18.11
CA ASP A 768 -9.83 13.05 -18.35
C ASP A 768 -9.27 13.76 -17.10
N ASP A 769 -9.88 14.89 -16.72
CA ASP A 769 -9.29 15.79 -15.73
C ASP A 769 -10.26 16.14 -14.60
N PRO A 770 -9.82 16.07 -13.33
CA PRO A 770 -10.59 16.52 -12.19
C PRO A 770 -10.22 17.93 -11.73
N ALA A 771 -11.16 18.62 -11.09
CA ALA A 771 -10.88 19.82 -10.28
C ALA A 771 -11.72 19.85 -8.99
N ILE A 772 -11.07 20.12 -7.86
CA ILE A 772 -11.66 20.06 -6.51
C ILE A 772 -12.05 21.47 -6.07
N TRP A 773 -13.35 21.74 -6.06
CA TRP A 773 -13.89 22.99 -5.53
C TRP A 773 -14.16 22.88 -4.03
N VAL A 774 -13.36 23.61 -3.25
CA VAL A 774 -13.50 23.68 -1.79
C VAL A 774 -14.60 24.66 -1.41
N ASN A 775 -15.65 24.18 -0.74
CA ASN A 775 -16.75 25.02 -0.29
C ASN A 775 -16.29 26.01 0.81
N PRO A 776 -16.66 27.31 0.73
CA PRO A 776 -16.15 28.32 1.65
C PRO A 776 -16.77 28.29 3.06
N GLU A 777 -17.91 27.61 3.25
CA GLU A 777 -18.63 27.57 4.53
C GLU A 777 -18.59 26.19 5.19
N ASN A 778 -18.62 25.12 4.41
CA ASN A 778 -18.68 23.74 4.91
C ASN A 778 -17.92 22.77 3.98
N GLY A 779 -16.81 22.21 4.45
CA GLY A 779 -15.97 21.28 3.69
C GLY A 779 -16.73 20.06 3.14
N ASP A 780 -17.74 19.55 3.86
CA ASP A 780 -18.60 18.44 3.43
C ASP A 780 -19.40 18.74 2.14
N ASP A 781 -19.65 20.03 1.86
CA ASP A 781 -20.41 20.48 0.69
C ASP A 781 -19.49 20.89 -0.48
N SER A 782 -18.23 20.43 -0.47
CA SER A 782 -17.26 20.61 -1.57
C SER A 782 -17.62 19.71 -2.75
N LEU A 783 -17.08 20.03 -3.93
CA LEU A 783 -17.44 19.37 -5.19
C LEU A 783 -16.18 18.94 -5.93
N VAL A 784 -16.31 17.87 -6.72
CA VAL A 784 -15.30 17.48 -7.72
C VAL A 784 -15.93 17.67 -9.09
N LEU A 785 -15.28 18.46 -9.94
CA LEU A 785 -15.65 18.68 -11.33
C LEU A 785 -14.81 17.74 -12.18
N ILE A 786 -15.42 17.10 -13.17
CA ILE A 786 -14.72 16.14 -14.03
C ILE A 786 -15.05 16.39 -15.50
N THR A 787 -14.07 16.36 -16.37
CA THR A 787 -14.24 16.42 -17.82
C THR A 787 -14.40 15.03 -18.43
N LEU A 788 -15.10 15.01 -19.56
CA LEU A 788 -15.32 13.83 -20.38
C LEU A 788 -15.02 14.23 -21.84
N LYS A 789 -13.94 13.73 -22.47
CA LYS A 789 -13.36 14.24 -23.73
C LYS A 789 -14.39 14.38 -24.85
N ASP A 790 -15.41 13.53 -24.92
CA ASP A 790 -16.54 13.63 -25.87
C ASP A 790 -17.93 13.77 -25.21
N GLY A 791 -17.95 13.75 -23.87
CA GLY A 791 -19.13 13.77 -23.02
C GLY A 791 -19.49 15.12 -22.41
N GLY A 792 -18.56 16.09 -22.44
CA GLY A 792 -18.70 17.38 -21.77
C GLY A 792 -18.11 17.37 -20.37
N MET A 793 -18.92 17.64 -19.33
CA MET A 793 -18.43 17.73 -17.94
C MET A 793 -19.50 17.27 -16.95
N ALA A 794 -19.08 16.77 -15.79
CA ALA A 794 -19.95 16.46 -14.66
C ALA A 794 -19.46 17.08 -13.35
N VAL A 795 -20.35 17.16 -12.37
CA VAL A 795 -20.09 17.66 -11.02
C VAL A 795 -20.52 16.61 -10.03
N LEU A 796 -19.61 16.22 -9.16
CA LEU A 796 -19.76 15.19 -8.14
C LEU A 796 -19.72 15.82 -6.75
N ASP A 797 -20.44 15.22 -5.80
CA ASP A 797 -20.18 15.45 -4.38
C ASP A 797 -19.05 14.54 -3.86
N LEU A 798 -18.69 14.68 -2.58
CA LEU A 798 -17.62 13.90 -1.95
C LEU A 798 -17.96 12.41 -1.75
N ASN A 799 -19.20 11.98 -2.04
CA ASN A 799 -19.57 10.57 -2.09
C ASN A 799 -19.54 10.01 -3.53
N GLY A 800 -19.03 10.79 -4.50
CA GLY A 800 -19.02 10.43 -5.92
C GLY A 800 -20.40 10.52 -6.59
N GLU A 801 -21.42 11.09 -5.92
CA GLU A 801 -22.75 11.20 -6.53
C GLU A 801 -22.78 12.35 -7.55
N ILE A 802 -23.25 12.07 -8.77
CA ILE A 802 -23.43 13.07 -9.81
C ILE A 802 -24.55 14.05 -9.42
N THR A 803 -24.18 15.31 -9.18
CA THR A 803 -25.08 16.41 -8.82
C THR A 803 -25.52 17.22 -10.04
N GLN A 804 -24.66 17.34 -11.06
CA GLN A 804 -24.94 18.04 -12.31
C GLN A 804 -24.15 17.43 -13.47
N THR A 805 -24.75 17.49 -14.67
CA THR A 805 -24.09 17.18 -15.94
C THR A 805 -24.22 18.36 -16.90
N ILE A 806 -23.14 18.70 -17.59
CA ILE A 806 -23.07 19.68 -18.68
C ILE A 806 -22.70 18.91 -19.94
N LEU A 807 -23.73 18.40 -20.62
CA LEU A 807 -23.58 17.52 -21.78
C LEU A 807 -23.73 18.31 -23.09
N PRO A 808 -23.05 17.89 -24.17
CA PRO A 808 -23.28 18.42 -25.50
C PRO A 808 -24.68 18.09 -26.03
N ALA A 809 -25.06 18.72 -27.15
CA ALA A 809 -26.35 18.48 -27.78
C ALA A 809 -26.41 17.12 -28.50
N ASP A 810 -25.33 16.77 -29.20
CA ASP A 810 -25.02 15.47 -29.78
C ASP A 810 -23.61 15.06 -29.29
N PHE A 811 -23.30 13.76 -29.16
CA PHE A 811 -22.00 13.27 -28.66
C PHE A 811 -20.85 13.80 -29.53
N GLY A 812 -19.75 14.27 -28.92
CA GLY A 812 -18.63 14.91 -29.62
C GLY A 812 -18.86 16.35 -30.11
N ASP A 813 -20.07 16.94 -30.01
CA ASP A 813 -20.30 18.36 -30.40
C ASP A 813 -19.58 19.37 -29.48
N ILE A 814 -19.17 18.93 -28.29
CA ILE A 814 -18.31 19.65 -27.36
C ILE A 814 -17.28 18.64 -26.88
N ARG A 815 -16.01 19.05 -26.90
CA ARG A 815 -14.90 18.22 -26.42
C ARG A 815 -14.14 18.96 -25.34
N TYR A 816 -14.58 18.81 -24.09
CA TYR A 816 -13.88 19.42 -22.96
C TYR A 816 -12.74 18.52 -22.52
N ASN A 817 -11.51 19.05 -22.51
CA ASN A 817 -10.30 18.29 -22.15
C ASN A 817 -10.00 18.46 -20.65
N ASN A 818 -9.47 19.60 -20.23
CA ASN A 818 -9.12 19.87 -18.83
C ASN A 818 -10.00 20.94 -18.19
N VAL A 819 -10.13 20.91 -16.87
CA VAL A 819 -10.90 21.86 -16.06
C VAL A 819 -10.08 22.36 -14.88
N ASP A 820 -10.12 23.67 -14.61
CA ASP A 820 -9.50 24.23 -13.40
C ASP A 820 -10.33 25.39 -12.83
N LEU A 821 -10.00 25.80 -11.60
CA LEU A 821 -10.77 26.71 -10.75
C LEU A 821 -10.09 28.05 -10.51
N VAL A 822 -10.80 29.14 -10.80
CA VAL A 822 -10.40 30.48 -10.35
C VAL A 822 -11.22 30.88 -9.14
N TYR A 823 -10.57 30.96 -7.99
CA TYR A 823 -11.17 31.41 -6.75
C TYR A 823 -11.25 32.94 -6.64
N GLY A 824 -12.37 33.46 -6.14
CA GLY A 824 -12.50 34.87 -5.76
C GLY A 824 -12.52 35.90 -6.90
N PHE A 825 -12.83 35.50 -8.13
CA PHE A 825 -12.95 36.37 -9.31
C PHE A 825 -14.02 37.46 -9.13
N GLU A 826 -13.74 38.69 -9.57
CA GLU A 826 -14.68 39.81 -9.45
C GLU A 826 -15.61 39.90 -10.67
N LEU A 827 -16.88 39.50 -10.52
CA LEU A 827 -17.93 39.53 -11.55
C LEU A 827 -19.09 40.44 -11.14
N GLU A 828 -19.35 41.51 -11.91
CA GLU A 828 -20.31 42.59 -11.56
C GLU A 828 -20.09 43.25 -10.18
N GLY A 829 -18.87 43.14 -9.64
CA GLY A 829 -18.51 43.61 -8.30
C GLY A 829 -18.92 42.68 -7.15
N GLU A 830 -19.22 41.42 -7.46
CA GLU A 830 -19.31 40.32 -6.51
C GLU A 830 -18.12 39.38 -6.71
N SER A 831 -17.53 38.89 -5.61
CA SER A 831 -16.49 37.87 -5.66
C SER A 831 -17.15 36.51 -5.83
N VAL A 832 -16.75 35.76 -6.86
CA VAL A 832 -17.30 34.47 -7.26
C VAL A 832 -16.17 33.51 -7.60
N ASP A 833 -16.41 32.21 -7.45
CA ASP A 833 -15.48 31.19 -7.95
C ASP A 833 -15.93 30.75 -9.34
N LEU A 834 -14.97 30.50 -10.23
CA LEU A 834 -15.20 30.04 -11.59
C LEU A 834 -14.60 28.65 -11.79
N ALA A 835 -15.26 27.83 -12.60
CA ALA A 835 -14.70 26.64 -13.23
C ALA A 835 -14.51 26.92 -14.72
N ILE A 836 -13.37 26.54 -15.27
CA ILE A 836 -12.99 26.86 -16.65
C ILE A 836 -12.53 25.59 -17.32
N ALA A 837 -13.14 25.25 -18.45
CA ALA A 837 -12.74 24.11 -19.27
C ALA A 837 -12.17 24.54 -20.62
N SER A 838 -11.17 23.83 -21.12
CA SER A 838 -10.71 23.94 -22.51
C SER A 838 -11.72 23.25 -23.42
N ASP A 839 -12.08 23.89 -24.53
CA ASP A 839 -13.00 23.33 -25.54
C ASP A 839 -12.19 23.06 -26.82
N ARG A 840 -11.82 21.80 -27.01
CA ARG A 840 -10.98 21.30 -28.10
C ARG A 840 -11.68 21.43 -29.44
N GLU A 841 -12.96 21.06 -29.51
CA GLU A 841 -13.77 21.12 -30.75
C GLU A 841 -13.89 22.56 -31.28
N ASN A 842 -13.96 23.57 -30.41
CA ASN A 842 -14.13 24.97 -30.81
C ASN A 842 -12.88 25.85 -30.62
N ASP A 843 -11.75 25.27 -30.20
CA ASP A 843 -10.49 25.97 -29.86
C ASP A 843 -10.73 27.22 -28.97
N THR A 844 -11.48 27.05 -27.88
CA THR A 844 -11.91 28.13 -26.97
C THR A 844 -11.99 27.68 -25.52
N LEU A 845 -12.53 28.54 -24.63
CA LEU A 845 -12.83 28.24 -23.24
C LEU A 845 -14.35 28.21 -22.99
N ALA A 846 -14.78 27.31 -22.12
CA ALA A 846 -16.09 27.36 -21.46
C ALA A 846 -15.90 27.79 -20.00
N ILE A 847 -16.67 28.78 -19.54
CA ILE A 847 -16.50 29.40 -18.22
C ILE A 847 -17.81 29.35 -17.44
N PHE A 848 -17.77 28.72 -16.27
CA PHE A 848 -18.90 28.55 -15.38
C PHE A 848 -18.65 29.23 -14.04
N LYS A 849 -19.68 29.84 -13.45
CA LYS A 849 -19.68 30.28 -12.07
C LYS A 849 -20.11 29.12 -11.18
N VAL A 850 -19.37 28.86 -10.10
CA VAL A 850 -19.77 27.91 -9.05
C VAL A 850 -20.71 28.61 -8.07
N ASN A 851 -21.91 28.06 -7.86
CA ASN A 851 -22.89 28.61 -6.93
C ASN A 851 -22.85 27.85 -5.59
N PRO A 852 -22.31 28.44 -4.50
CA PRO A 852 -22.12 27.74 -3.23
C PRO A 852 -23.43 27.43 -2.48
N ASP A 853 -24.54 28.10 -2.84
CA ASP A 853 -25.85 27.86 -2.21
C ASP A 853 -26.59 26.69 -2.86
N THR A 854 -26.44 26.53 -4.18
CA THR A 854 -27.14 25.49 -4.94
C THR A 854 -26.25 24.29 -5.27
N LEU A 855 -24.93 24.44 -5.14
CA LEU A 855 -23.91 23.46 -5.55
C LEU A 855 -24.04 23.12 -7.05
N LEU A 856 -24.25 24.15 -7.88
CA LEU A 856 -24.41 24.01 -9.32
C LEU A 856 -23.54 25.03 -10.07
N LEU A 857 -23.13 24.66 -11.26
CA LEU A 857 -22.43 25.49 -12.23
C LEU A 857 -23.41 26.26 -13.12
N GLU A 858 -23.13 27.56 -13.29
CA GLU A 858 -23.88 28.49 -14.13
C GLU A 858 -22.98 29.01 -15.26
N ASP A 859 -23.30 28.74 -16.53
CA ASP A 859 -22.53 29.26 -17.67
C ASP A 859 -22.55 30.79 -17.70
N VAL A 860 -21.35 31.37 -17.64
CA VAL A 860 -21.09 32.81 -17.68
C VAL A 860 -20.13 33.16 -18.82
N THR A 861 -19.96 32.29 -19.81
CA THR A 861 -19.12 32.55 -20.98
C THR A 861 -19.67 33.73 -21.80
N ALA A 862 -18.82 34.69 -22.17
CA ALA A 862 -19.26 35.82 -22.99
C ALA A 862 -19.63 35.40 -24.42
N ASP A 863 -20.77 35.90 -24.94
CA ASP A 863 -21.27 35.70 -26.32
C ASP A 863 -20.24 36.01 -27.44
N GLY A 864 -19.16 36.72 -27.10
CA GLY A 864 -18.09 37.14 -28.01
C GLY A 864 -16.70 36.78 -27.54
N ILE A 865 -16.57 35.72 -26.73
CA ILE A 865 -15.27 35.12 -26.39
C ILE A 865 -14.48 34.77 -27.66
N LEU A 866 -13.18 34.55 -27.50
CA LEU A 866 -12.26 34.25 -28.59
C LEU A 866 -12.83 33.15 -29.50
N ALA A 867 -12.72 33.35 -30.81
CA ALA A 867 -13.21 32.38 -31.79
C ALA A 867 -12.20 31.25 -32.09
N THR A 868 -10.97 31.40 -31.60
CA THR A 868 -9.84 30.47 -31.69
C THR A 868 -8.74 31.04 -30.81
N ILE A 869 -8.14 30.24 -29.95
CA ILE A 869 -7.03 30.62 -29.07
C ILE A 869 -5.73 30.74 -29.88
N PHE A 870 -5.45 29.77 -30.76
CA PHE A 870 -4.19 29.69 -31.53
C PHE A 870 -4.26 30.33 -32.93
N GLY A 871 -5.45 30.80 -33.34
CA GLY A 871 -5.65 31.64 -34.53
C GLY A 871 -5.78 30.90 -35.85
N VAL A 872 -5.60 29.58 -35.87
CA VAL A 872 -5.89 28.67 -36.99
C VAL A 872 -6.50 27.40 -36.41
N ASP A 873 -7.82 27.30 -36.49
CA ASP A 873 -8.54 26.06 -36.25
C ASP A 873 -8.56 25.24 -37.56
N ASP A 874 -7.78 24.15 -37.57
CA ASP A 874 -7.79 23.13 -38.61
C ASP A 874 -8.34 21.78 -38.15
N GLY A 875 -8.88 21.72 -36.93
CA GLY A 875 -9.43 20.52 -36.28
C GLY A 875 -8.39 19.63 -35.57
N GLU A 876 -7.09 19.94 -35.68
CA GLU A 876 -6.02 19.13 -35.08
C GLU A 876 -5.29 19.95 -34.00
N ALA A 877 -4.80 21.16 -34.35
CA ALA A 877 -3.95 21.95 -33.47
C ALA A 877 -4.73 22.93 -32.57
N THR A 878 -5.54 22.39 -31.66
CA THR A 878 -6.54 23.11 -30.83
C THR A 878 -6.19 23.17 -29.34
N ALA A 879 -7.05 23.83 -28.55
CA ALA A 879 -6.97 23.83 -27.08
C ALA A 879 -6.92 22.40 -26.49
N TYR A 880 -6.06 22.19 -25.49
CA TYR A 880 -5.82 20.90 -24.83
C TYR A 880 -5.71 21.08 -23.30
N GLY A 881 -4.54 20.83 -22.70
CA GLY A 881 -4.17 21.13 -21.31
C GLY A 881 -4.59 22.52 -20.81
N LEU A 882 -4.99 22.64 -19.53
CA LEU A 882 -5.48 23.89 -18.92
C LEU A 882 -5.00 24.08 -17.48
N ALA A 883 -4.51 25.28 -17.14
CA ALA A 883 -4.23 25.68 -15.76
C ALA A 883 -4.64 27.13 -15.47
N SER A 884 -5.27 27.36 -14.33
CA SER A 884 -5.65 28.67 -13.84
C SER A 884 -4.53 29.33 -13.04
N TYR A 885 -4.42 30.66 -13.12
CA TYR A 885 -3.41 31.41 -12.39
C TYR A 885 -3.94 32.75 -11.92
N THR A 886 -4.01 32.95 -10.60
CA THR A 886 -4.24 34.27 -10.02
C THR A 886 -2.92 34.85 -9.56
N SER A 887 -2.44 35.85 -10.30
CA SER A 887 -1.15 36.49 -10.05
C SER A 887 -1.07 37.01 -8.60
N PRO A 888 -0.13 36.52 -7.77
CA PRO A 888 0.05 37.03 -6.41
C PRO A 888 0.58 38.47 -6.41
N ILE A 889 1.10 38.95 -7.56
CA ILE A 889 1.63 40.30 -7.76
C ILE A 889 0.52 41.29 -8.11
N THR A 890 -0.35 40.92 -9.07
CA THR A 890 -1.33 41.85 -9.67
C THR A 890 -2.77 41.58 -9.25
N ASN A 891 -3.04 40.42 -8.65
CA ASN A 891 -4.38 39.90 -8.32
C ASN A 891 -5.31 39.81 -9.54
N LYS A 892 -4.72 39.67 -10.73
CA LYS A 892 -5.45 39.36 -11.96
C LYS A 892 -5.46 37.86 -12.19
N SER A 893 -6.57 37.37 -12.72
CA SER A 893 -6.73 35.95 -13.05
C SER A 893 -6.43 35.72 -14.54
N TYR A 894 -5.70 34.64 -14.78
CA TYR A 894 -5.29 34.16 -16.09
C TYR A 894 -5.62 32.68 -16.21
N VAL A 895 -5.61 32.19 -17.45
CA VAL A 895 -5.68 30.77 -17.79
C VAL A 895 -4.56 30.49 -18.78
N PHE A 896 -3.82 29.42 -18.55
CA PHE A 896 -2.89 28.84 -19.51
C PHE A 896 -3.58 27.70 -20.24
N VAL A 897 -3.33 27.60 -21.54
CA VAL A 897 -3.90 26.55 -22.40
C VAL A 897 -2.78 26.04 -23.30
N THR A 898 -2.53 24.74 -23.30
CA THR A 898 -1.58 24.09 -24.22
C THR A 898 -2.26 23.81 -25.57
N GLN A 899 -1.46 23.50 -26.58
CA GLN A 899 -1.93 23.22 -27.94
C GLN A 899 -1.71 21.74 -28.27
N ALA A 900 -2.78 21.01 -28.59
CA ALA A 900 -2.70 19.65 -29.14
C ALA A 900 -1.92 19.65 -30.46
N ASP A 901 -1.18 18.57 -30.74
CA ASP A 901 -0.34 18.37 -31.94
C ASP A 901 0.60 19.57 -32.24
N GLY A 902 0.98 20.29 -31.19
CA GLY A 902 1.60 21.60 -31.27
C GLY A 902 2.68 21.81 -30.22
N ASN A 903 3.29 23.00 -30.26
CA ASN A 903 4.37 23.35 -29.35
C ASN A 903 4.11 24.71 -28.67
N GLN A 904 2.84 25.06 -28.46
CA GLN A 904 2.47 26.39 -27.96
C GLN A 904 1.66 26.33 -26.68
N VAL A 905 1.92 27.28 -25.77
CA VAL A 905 1.08 27.55 -24.61
C VAL A 905 0.57 29.00 -24.68
N ALA A 906 -0.74 29.17 -24.68
CA ALA A 906 -1.41 30.45 -24.63
C ALA A 906 -1.67 30.86 -23.18
N GLN A 907 -1.40 32.12 -22.82
CA GLN A 907 -1.85 32.71 -21.56
C GLN A 907 -2.93 33.74 -21.84
N LEU A 908 -4.09 33.59 -21.20
CA LEU A 908 -5.27 34.40 -21.40
C LEU A 908 -5.63 35.18 -20.13
N GLU A 909 -5.79 36.50 -20.21
CA GLU A 909 -6.31 37.32 -19.09
C GLU A 909 -7.84 37.28 -19.06
N LEU A 910 -8.42 36.98 -17.89
CA LEU A 910 -9.87 36.95 -17.68
C LEU A 910 -10.42 38.33 -17.26
N SER A 911 -11.62 38.67 -17.72
CA SER A 911 -12.26 39.95 -17.41
C SER A 911 -13.80 39.88 -17.43
N ASP A 912 -14.45 40.66 -16.57
CA ASP A 912 -15.92 40.85 -16.56
C ASP A 912 -16.37 41.66 -17.80
N ASP A 913 -17.30 41.08 -18.57
CA ASP A 913 -18.04 41.71 -19.68
C ASP A 913 -19.56 41.78 -19.39
N ASN A 914 -19.92 42.56 -18.37
CA ASN A 914 -21.33 42.83 -17.99
C ASN A 914 -22.07 41.57 -17.50
N GLY A 915 -21.46 40.84 -16.57
CA GLY A 915 -22.06 39.64 -15.97
C GLY A 915 -21.80 38.35 -16.73
N ALA A 916 -20.90 38.42 -17.72
CA ALA A 916 -20.25 37.28 -18.36
C ALA A 916 -18.73 37.46 -18.25
N VAL A 917 -17.95 36.41 -18.48
CA VAL A 917 -16.49 36.40 -18.43
C VAL A 917 -15.94 36.29 -19.85
N ASN A 918 -15.01 37.17 -20.19
CA ASN A 918 -14.28 37.18 -21.45
C ASN A 918 -12.79 36.91 -21.21
N ALA A 919 -12.11 36.35 -22.20
CA ALA A 919 -10.68 36.05 -22.17
C ALA A 919 -9.92 36.78 -23.31
N GLU A 920 -8.68 37.20 -23.07
CA GLU A 920 -7.79 37.79 -24.08
C GLU A 920 -6.39 37.16 -24.00
N VAL A 921 -5.87 36.64 -25.11
CA VAL A 921 -4.48 36.13 -25.19
C VAL A 921 -3.49 37.28 -24.94
N VAL A 922 -2.75 37.23 -23.83
CA VAL A 922 -1.75 38.23 -23.42
C VAL A 922 -0.31 37.77 -23.64
N ARG A 923 -0.07 36.47 -23.72
CA ARG A 923 1.25 35.85 -23.98
C ARG A 923 1.07 34.54 -24.75
N MET A 924 2.01 34.25 -25.64
CA MET A 924 2.15 32.97 -26.35
C MET A 924 3.58 32.47 -26.14
N ILE A 925 3.70 31.28 -25.61
CA ILE A 925 4.96 30.63 -25.24
C ILE A 925 5.22 29.52 -26.26
N ASP A 926 6.43 29.45 -26.80
CA ASP A 926 6.84 28.37 -27.70
C ASP A 926 7.64 27.35 -26.87
N LEU A 927 7.17 26.10 -26.83
CA LEU A 927 7.81 24.94 -26.22
C LEU A 927 9.00 24.46 -27.09
N PRO A 928 10.01 23.80 -26.48
CA PRO A 928 11.16 23.27 -27.20
C PRO A 928 10.75 22.14 -28.15
N VAL A 929 11.36 22.12 -29.35
CA VAL A 929 11.08 21.13 -30.41
C VAL A 929 12.34 20.31 -30.70
N PRO A 930 12.65 19.29 -29.89
CA PRO A 930 13.98 18.63 -29.87
C PRO A 930 14.28 17.85 -31.15
N THR A 931 13.28 17.16 -31.70
CA THR A 931 13.38 16.33 -32.92
C THR A 931 13.27 17.14 -34.22
N GLY A 932 12.68 18.34 -34.11
CA GLY A 932 12.34 19.22 -35.22
C GLY A 932 10.92 19.03 -35.76
N ASP A 933 10.12 18.12 -35.18
CA ASP A 933 8.68 18.01 -35.37
C ASP A 933 7.94 18.59 -34.16
N ALA A 934 6.94 19.43 -34.39
CA ALA A 934 6.25 20.14 -33.31
C ALA A 934 5.31 19.25 -32.51
N ALA A 935 4.83 18.15 -33.11
CA ALA A 935 4.03 17.13 -32.42
C ALA A 935 4.82 16.47 -31.29
N ASP A 936 6.14 16.29 -31.44
CA ASP A 936 7.03 15.77 -30.38
C ASP A 936 7.25 16.79 -29.23
N SER A 937 6.44 17.84 -29.15
CA SER A 937 6.37 18.83 -28.05
C SER A 937 4.97 18.91 -27.46
N GLN A 938 4.15 17.91 -27.78
CA GLN A 938 2.84 17.66 -27.24
C GLN A 938 2.89 17.71 -25.70
N SER A 939 1.88 18.36 -25.13
CA SER A 939 1.85 18.72 -23.72
C SER A 939 0.40 18.87 -23.27
N GLU A 940 0.00 18.06 -22.30
CA GLU A 940 -1.24 18.25 -21.57
C GLU A 940 -0.99 18.79 -20.16
N GLY A 941 -0.16 18.07 -19.39
CA GLY A 941 0.15 18.36 -18.01
C GLY A 941 0.62 19.79 -17.77
N ILE A 942 -0.18 20.60 -17.09
CA ILE A 942 0.14 21.99 -16.78
C ILE A 942 -0.43 22.40 -15.43
N VAL A 943 0.38 23.11 -14.62
CA VAL A 943 -0.08 23.68 -13.35
C VAL A 943 0.62 25.01 -13.06
N ALA A 944 -0.09 25.92 -12.40
CA ALA A 944 0.48 27.20 -11.97
C ALA A 944 0.43 27.38 -10.45
N ASP A 945 1.56 27.79 -9.88
CA ASP A 945 1.69 28.06 -8.45
C ASP A 945 1.12 29.43 -8.09
N GLN A 946 0.07 29.42 -7.26
CA GLN A 946 -0.67 30.62 -6.87
C GLN A 946 0.09 31.53 -5.89
N GLU A 947 1.14 31.03 -5.22
CA GLU A 947 1.92 31.82 -4.26
C GLU A 947 3.31 32.19 -4.79
N LEU A 948 4.01 31.25 -5.45
CA LEU A 948 5.38 31.41 -5.96
C LEU A 948 5.44 32.02 -7.36
N GLY A 949 4.34 32.03 -8.13
CA GLY A 949 4.30 32.67 -9.45
C GLY A 949 5.08 31.92 -10.53
N PHE A 950 5.16 30.59 -10.42
CA PHE A 950 5.71 29.70 -11.44
C PHE A 950 4.60 28.93 -12.16
N MET A 951 4.89 28.50 -13.39
CA MET A 951 4.07 27.61 -14.20
C MET A 951 4.93 26.41 -14.59
N TYR A 952 4.39 25.21 -14.48
CA TYR A 952 5.04 23.96 -14.85
C TYR A 952 4.27 23.34 -16.02
N VAL A 953 5.00 22.83 -17.01
CA VAL A 953 4.43 22.18 -18.21
C VAL A 953 5.19 20.88 -18.44
N ALA A 954 4.49 19.75 -18.52
CA ALA A 954 5.04 18.46 -18.93
C ALA A 954 5.01 18.36 -20.46
N LEU A 955 6.07 17.81 -21.03
CA LEU A 955 6.05 17.30 -22.40
C LEU A 955 6.00 15.78 -22.28
N GLU A 956 5.04 15.16 -22.97
CA GLU A 956 4.61 13.77 -22.78
C GLU A 956 5.80 12.79 -22.98
N ASP A 957 6.42 12.82 -24.16
CA ASP A 957 7.48 11.88 -24.57
C ASP A 957 8.92 12.41 -24.43
N GLU A 958 9.10 13.73 -24.51
CA GLU A 958 10.38 14.35 -24.81
C GLU A 958 10.74 15.44 -23.79
N VAL A 959 12.02 15.57 -23.45
CA VAL A 959 12.56 16.59 -22.53
C VAL A 959 12.17 16.44 -21.05
N GLY A 960 10.88 16.30 -20.71
CA GLY A 960 10.36 16.23 -19.34
C GLY A 960 9.69 17.52 -18.85
N ILE A 961 9.70 17.78 -17.53
CA ILE A 961 8.94 18.87 -16.90
C ILE A 961 9.69 20.20 -16.98
N LEU A 962 9.02 21.21 -17.53
CA LEU A 962 9.53 22.56 -17.75
C LEU A 962 8.96 23.56 -16.74
N LYS A 963 9.83 24.38 -16.15
CA LYS A 963 9.46 25.48 -15.23
C LYS A 963 9.60 26.84 -15.92
N PHE A 964 8.53 27.63 -15.84
CA PHE A 964 8.43 28.99 -16.37
C PHE A 964 7.99 29.97 -15.27
N ASN A 965 8.31 31.25 -15.43
CA ASN A 965 7.62 32.29 -14.66
C ASN A 965 6.22 32.54 -15.23
N ALA A 966 5.21 32.59 -14.37
CA ALA A 966 3.80 32.66 -14.74
C ALA A 966 3.30 34.08 -15.08
N GLU A 967 4.06 35.14 -14.79
CA GLU A 967 3.61 36.51 -15.08
C GLU A 967 3.55 36.80 -16.60
N PRO A 968 2.56 37.58 -17.07
CA PRO A 968 2.34 37.78 -18.51
C PRO A 968 3.44 38.54 -19.25
N ASP A 969 4.33 39.23 -18.53
CA ASP A 969 5.46 39.98 -19.11
C ASP A 969 6.83 39.28 -18.94
N ALA A 970 6.86 38.04 -18.45
CA ALA A 970 8.09 37.32 -18.12
C ALA A 970 8.91 36.81 -19.33
N GLY A 971 8.33 36.72 -20.53
CA GLY A 971 9.01 36.20 -21.73
C GLY A 971 8.87 34.67 -21.89
N ASN A 972 9.78 33.96 -22.56
CA ASN A 972 9.64 32.51 -22.83
C ASN A 972 10.86 31.71 -22.33
N ASP A 973 11.64 32.27 -21.40
CA ASP A 973 12.78 31.57 -20.80
C ASP A 973 12.23 30.47 -19.86
N PHE A 974 12.81 29.27 -19.88
CA PHE A 974 12.41 28.12 -19.07
C PHE A 974 13.61 27.36 -18.51
N GLU A 975 13.33 26.50 -17.53
CA GLU A 975 14.26 25.52 -16.95
C GLU A 975 13.67 24.12 -17.09
N VAL A 976 14.50 23.11 -17.40
CA VAL A 976 14.08 21.70 -17.32
C VAL A 976 14.37 21.28 -15.88
N ILE A 977 13.32 21.03 -15.10
CA ILE A 977 13.47 20.65 -13.68
C ILE A 977 13.54 19.14 -13.52
N GLN A 978 12.85 18.39 -14.37
CA GLN A 978 12.85 16.93 -14.40
C GLN A 978 12.94 16.45 -15.83
N SER A 979 13.76 15.42 -16.06
CA SER A 979 14.03 14.88 -17.39
C SER A 979 13.25 13.60 -17.61
N VAL A 980 12.74 13.38 -18.82
CA VAL A 980 12.05 12.14 -19.20
C VAL A 980 12.99 10.92 -19.22
N ASP A 981 14.31 11.15 -19.30
CA ASP A 981 15.34 10.10 -19.21
C ASP A 981 15.51 9.51 -17.78
N GLU A 982 14.78 10.01 -16.78
CA GLU A 982 14.91 9.56 -15.39
C GLU A 982 13.96 8.39 -15.11
N ASP A 983 14.44 7.35 -14.42
CA ASP A 983 13.71 6.08 -14.25
C ASP A 983 12.36 6.19 -13.48
N TYR A 984 12.06 7.35 -12.86
CA TYR A 984 10.82 7.63 -12.12
C TYR A 984 9.79 8.44 -12.92
N LEU A 985 10.07 8.71 -14.20
CA LEU A 985 9.13 9.30 -15.15
C LEU A 985 9.12 8.42 -16.41
N VAL A 986 8.11 7.56 -16.52
CA VAL A 986 7.87 6.71 -17.68
C VAL A 986 6.78 7.37 -18.53
N PRO A 987 7.12 7.87 -19.74
CA PRO A 987 6.17 8.50 -20.63
C PRO A 987 4.90 7.68 -20.90
N ASP A 988 3.74 8.32 -21.03
CA ASP A 988 3.58 9.78 -21.10
C ASP A 988 3.56 10.48 -19.73
N ILE A 989 4.09 11.72 -19.68
CA ILE A 989 4.01 12.58 -18.48
C ILE A 989 2.77 13.47 -18.59
N GLU A 990 1.73 13.09 -17.84
CA GLU A 990 0.40 13.71 -17.92
C GLU A 990 0.16 14.74 -16.80
N GLY A 991 -0.97 14.66 -16.10
CA GLY A 991 -1.42 15.62 -15.10
C GLY A 991 -0.34 16.08 -14.13
N LEU A 992 -0.25 17.40 -13.94
CA LEU A 992 0.60 18.04 -12.94
C LEU A 992 -0.27 18.73 -11.90
N ASN A 993 0.06 18.61 -10.61
CA ASN A 993 -0.63 19.37 -9.58
C ASN A 993 0.28 19.76 -8.41
N ILE A 994 -0.18 20.68 -7.55
CA ILE A 994 0.59 21.23 -6.43
C ILE A 994 -0.13 21.03 -5.12
N TYR A 995 0.48 20.27 -4.21
CA TYR A 995 0.10 20.24 -2.80
C TYR A 995 0.76 21.41 -2.06
N TYR A 996 -0.04 22.29 -1.45
CA TYR A 996 0.44 23.49 -0.77
C TYR A 996 0.76 23.21 0.71
N GLY A 997 2.04 23.33 1.09
CA GLY A 997 2.50 23.30 2.46
C GLY A 997 2.68 24.69 3.09
N PRO A 998 3.07 24.75 4.38
CA PRO A 998 3.28 26.00 5.08
C PRO A 998 4.53 26.70 4.53
N ASP A 999 4.52 28.03 4.62
CA ASP A 999 5.70 28.85 4.32
C ASP A 999 6.29 28.71 2.91
N GLY A 1000 5.48 28.32 1.92
CA GLY A 1000 5.90 28.16 0.52
C GLY A 1000 6.53 26.80 0.22
N THR A 1001 6.51 25.88 1.20
CA THR A 1001 6.85 24.48 0.98
C THR A 1001 5.66 23.72 0.40
N GLY A 1002 5.83 22.44 0.11
CA GLY A 1002 4.79 21.56 -0.40
C GLY A 1002 5.34 20.60 -1.44
N TYR A 1003 4.48 20.12 -2.33
CA TYR A 1003 4.85 19.17 -3.37
C TYR A 1003 4.35 19.57 -4.76
N LEU A 1004 5.18 19.33 -5.77
CA LEU A 1004 4.74 19.18 -7.16
C LEU A 1004 4.56 17.69 -7.41
N ILE A 1005 3.40 17.28 -7.91
CA ILE A 1005 3.07 15.89 -8.23
C ILE A 1005 2.95 15.78 -9.74
N ALA A 1006 3.58 14.78 -10.32
CA ALA A 1006 3.51 14.49 -11.75
C ALA A 1006 3.02 13.05 -11.97
N ASN A 1007 2.08 12.91 -12.90
CA ASN A 1007 1.62 11.62 -13.38
C ASN A 1007 2.63 11.01 -14.37
N SER A 1008 3.04 9.77 -14.12
CA SER A 1008 3.88 8.95 -14.97
C SER A 1008 2.99 7.84 -15.53
N GLN A 1009 2.32 8.12 -16.64
CA GLN A 1009 1.22 7.30 -17.14
C GLN A 1009 1.72 5.93 -17.62
N GLY A 1010 2.88 5.87 -18.29
CA GLY A 1010 3.39 4.65 -18.91
C GLY A 1010 3.78 3.54 -17.93
N ASP A 1011 3.88 3.86 -16.64
CA ASP A 1011 3.95 2.87 -15.56
C ASP A 1011 2.89 3.07 -14.48
N SER A 1012 1.88 3.92 -14.71
CA SER A 1012 0.80 4.18 -13.75
C SER A 1012 1.31 4.51 -12.34
N SER A 1013 2.28 5.41 -12.27
CA SER A 1013 2.87 5.89 -11.03
C SER A 1013 2.83 7.42 -10.91
N TYR A 1014 3.06 7.94 -9.71
CA TYR A 1014 2.97 9.37 -9.42
C TYR A 1014 4.24 9.85 -8.74
N ALA A 1015 5.06 10.62 -9.46
CA ALA A 1015 6.31 11.17 -8.96
C ALA A 1015 6.07 12.42 -8.13
N VAL A 1016 6.70 12.51 -6.95
CA VAL A 1016 6.56 13.61 -5.99
C VAL A 1016 7.88 14.36 -5.88
N PHE A 1017 7.80 15.68 -6.05
CA PHE A 1017 8.93 16.60 -5.98
C PHE A 1017 8.69 17.67 -4.91
N THR A 1018 9.75 18.26 -4.36
CA THR A 1018 9.59 19.46 -3.53
C THR A 1018 8.92 20.56 -4.36
N ARG A 1019 8.04 21.35 -3.75
CA ARG A 1019 7.45 22.52 -4.42
C ARG A 1019 8.46 23.66 -4.52
N GLU A 1020 9.24 23.88 -3.47
CA GLU A 1020 10.26 24.91 -3.39
C GLU A 1020 11.56 24.54 -4.10
N GLY A 1021 12.41 25.56 -4.31
CA GLY A 1021 13.75 25.39 -4.84
C GLY A 1021 13.78 24.87 -6.29
N ASP A 1022 14.64 23.87 -6.51
CA ASP A 1022 14.88 23.25 -7.82
C ASP A 1022 13.95 22.05 -8.09
N ASN A 1023 12.88 21.88 -7.28
CA ASN A 1023 11.90 20.80 -7.39
C ASN A 1023 12.54 19.40 -7.29
N GLU A 1024 13.26 19.13 -6.20
CA GLU A 1024 13.99 17.87 -5.98
C GLU A 1024 13.04 16.67 -5.84
N TYR A 1025 13.37 15.54 -6.46
CA TYR A 1025 12.62 14.29 -6.35
C TYR A 1025 12.66 13.74 -4.92
N ILE A 1026 11.49 13.35 -4.41
CA ILE A 1026 11.30 12.81 -3.06
C ILE A 1026 11.07 11.29 -3.13
N GLY A 1027 10.27 10.85 -4.09
CA GLY A 1027 9.85 9.46 -4.29
C GLY A 1027 8.63 9.40 -5.20
N SER A 1028 8.17 8.21 -5.52
CA SER A 1028 6.94 7.97 -6.27
C SER A 1028 5.98 7.13 -5.44
N PHE A 1029 4.70 7.15 -5.79
CA PHE A 1029 3.71 6.21 -5.26
C PHE A 1029 2.83 5.68 -6.39
N VAL A 1030 2.10 4.61 -6.11
CA VAL A 1030 1.05 4.05 -6.99
C VAL A 1030 -0.26 4.00 -6.22
N VAL A 1031 -1.39 3.77 -6.89
CA VAL A 1031 -2.67 3.54 -6.20
C VAL A 1031 -3.08 2.09 -6.39
N GLY A 1032 -3.08 1.34 -5.27
CA GLY A 1032 -3.45 -0.08 -5.22
C GLY A 1032 -4.97 -0.29 -5.17
N ASP A 1033 -5.41 -1.54 -5.22
CA ASP A 1033 -6.82 -1.90 -5.02
C ASP A 1033 -7.19 -1.88 -3.53
N SER A 1034 -8.43 -1.47 -3.24
CA SER A 1034 -9.00 -1.38 -1.89
C SER A 1034 -10.39 -1.99 -1.86
N ASP A 1035 -10.58 -3.09 -1.13
CA ASP A 1035 -11.87 -3.78 -1.00
C ASP A 1035 -12.51 -4.20 -2.35
N ASP A 1036 -13.44 -3.38 -2.86
CA ASP A 1036 -14.15 -3.56 -4.14
C ASP A 1036 -13.77 -2.45 -5.15
N ILE A 1037 -12.86 -1.54 -4.79
CA ILE A 1037 -12.32 -0.46 -5.62
C ILE A 1037 -11.03 -0.98 -6.27
N ASP A 1038 -10.94 -0.83 -7.58
CA ASP A 1038 -9.78 -1.19 -8.38
C ASP A 1038 -8.63 -0.18 -8.25
N GLN A 1039 -7.52 -0.53 -8.89
CA GLN A 1039 -6.31 0.29 -8.95
C GLN A 1039 -6.55 1.54 -9.81
N VAL A 1040 -5.58 2.45 -9.83
CA VAL A 1040 -5.55 3.51 -10.85
C VAL A 1040 -4.46 3.19 -11.85
N ASN A 1041 -4.83 3.13 -13.13
CA ASN A 1041 -3.96 2.84 -14.25
C ASN A 1041 -4.22 3.80 -15.40
N GLU A 1042 -3.22 4.00 -16.25
CA GLU A 1042 -3.31 4.84 -17.46
C GLU A 1042 -3.88 6.23 -17.18
N SER A 1043 -3.56 6.75 -16.00
CA SER A 1043 -4.13 7.98 -15.49
C SER A 1043 -3.80 9.16 -16.41
N ASP A 1044 -4.76 10.04 -16.72
CA ASP A 1044 -4.52 11.33 -17.40
C ASP A 1044 -4.36 12.45 -16.35
N GLY A 1045 -5.48 13.02 -15.87
CA GLY A 1045 -5.52 14.17 -14.99
C GLY A 1045 -5.57 13.84 -13.49
N LEU A 1046 -5.07 14.79 -12.68
CA LEU A 1046 -5.15 14.73 -11.23
C LEU A 1046 -5.31 16.11 -10.57
N ASP A 1047 -5.97 16.14 -9.42
CA ASP A 1047 -6.07 17.34 -8.58
C ASP A 1047 -5.91 17.02 -7.10
N VAL A 1048 -5.31 17.95 -6.35
CA VAL A 1048 -5.02 17.77 -4.94
C VAL A 1048 -5.32 19.01 -4.12
N VAL A 1049 -5.95 18.84 -2.96
CA VAL A 1049 -6.13 19.90 -1.97
C VAL A 1049 -5.72 19.43 -0.57
N ASN A 1050 -5.03 20.31 0.15
CA ASN A 1050 -4.64 20.10 1.54
C ASN A 1050 -5.69 20.61 2.54
N VAL A 1051 -6.98 20.67 2.16
CA VAL A 1051 -8.03 21.18 3.04
C VAL A 1051 -8.90 20.01 3.50
N PRO A 1052 -9.26 19.89 4.79
CA PRO A 1052 -10.17 18.84 5.26
C PRO A 1052 -11.53 18.92 4.58
N LEU A 1053 -11.90 17.85 3.88
CA LEU A 1053 -13.18 17.73 3.17
C LEU A 1053 -14.05 16.67 3.86
N GLY A 1054 -14.50 17.05 5.06
CA GLY A 1054 -15.36 16.21 5.89
C GLY A 1054 -14.67 15.03 6.55
N ASP A 1055 -15.48 14.11 7.07
CA ASP A 1055 -14.99 12.94 7.82
C ASP A 1055 -14.32 11.89 6.90
N ALA A 1056 -14.61 11.90 5.59
CA ALA A 1056 -14.06 10.96 4.62
C ALA A 1056 -12.65 11.35 4.13
N PHE A 1057 -12.34 12.65 4.10
CA PHE A 1057 -11.06 13.18 3.65
C PHE A 1057 -10.49 14.21 4.64
N PRO A 1058 -10.24 13.80 5.90
CA PRO A 1058 -9.82 14.72 6.96
C PRO A 1058 -8.43 15.33 6.73
N ASN A 1059 -7.59 14.71 5.89
CA ASN A 1059 -6.21 15.13 5.64
C ASN A 1059 -6.04 15.89 4.32
N GLY A 1060 -7.13 16.11 3.58
CA GLY A 1060 -7.09 16.56 2.19
C GLY A 1060 -7.50 15.46 1.24
N LEU A 1061 -7.72 15.82 -0.02
CA LEU A 1061 -8.21 14.94 -1.06
C LEU A 1061 -7.27 15.01 -2.26
N LEU A 1062 -6.86 13.85 -2.77
CA LEU A 1062 -6.29 13.64 -4.08
C LEU A 1062 -7.34 12.94 -4.95
N VAL A 1063 -7.63 13.49 -6.13
CA VAL A 1063 -8.48 12.88 -7.15
C VAL A 1063 -7.61 12.52 -8.34
N LEU A 1064 -7.73 11.29 -8.82
CA LEU A 1064 -6.98 10.74 -9.95
C LEU A 1064 -7.99 10.21 -10.97
N GLN A 1065 -7.79 10.49 -12.24
CA GLN A 1065 -8.48 9.76 -13.32
C GLN A 1065 -7.93 8.33 -13.38
N ASP A 1066 -8.78 7.37 -13.73
CA ASP A 1066 -8.38 6.01 -14.06
C ASP A 1066 -8.87 5.64 -15.46
N GLY A 1067 -7.92 5.37 -16.36
CA GLY A 1067 -8.15 5.05 -17.76
C GLY A 1067 -8.54 3.58 -17.99
N ALA A 1068 -8.26 2.68 -17.04
CA ALA A 1068 -8.55 1.26 -17.19
C ALA A 1068 -9.44 0.70 -16.08
N ASN A 1069 -10.61 1.31 -15.89
CA ASN A 1069 -11.49 1.06 -14.75
C ASN A 1069 -12.26 -0.27 -14.84
N ASP A 1070 -12.39 -0.94 -13.69
CA ASP A 1070 -13.25 -2.08 -13.45
C ASP A 1070 -14.69 -1.70 -13.02
N PRO A 1071 -15.73 -2.45 -13.42
CA PRO A 1071 -15.68 -3.54 -14.39
C PRO A 1071 -15.36 -3.04 -15.80
N GLN A 1072 -14.44 -3.73 -16.47
CA GLN A 1072 -14.04 -3.40 -17.83
C GLN A 1072 -15.19 -3.48 -18.84
N ASN A 1073 -15.09 -2.67 -19.89
CA ASN A 1073 -15.89 -2.77 -21.10
C ASN A 1073 -14.95 -3.02 -22.30
N VAL A 1074 -14.58 -4.28 -22.50
CA VAL A 1074 -13.69 -4.68 -23.60
C VAL A 1074 -14.35 -4.39 -24.95
N ALA A 1075 -13.76 -3.47 -25.71
CA ALA A 1075 -14.21 -3.03 -27.02
C ALA A 1075 -13.21 -3.42 -28.12
N GLU A 1076 -13.70 -3.59 -29.35
CA GLU A 1076 -12.86 -3.66 -30.54
C GLU A 1076 -12.85 -2.27 -31.16
N ASP A 1077 -11.72 -1.57 -31.13
CA ASP A 1077 -11.49 -0.33 -31.89
C ASP A 1077 -10.55 -0.62 -33.06
N ASP A 1078 -11.09 -0.62 -34.29
CA ASP A 1078 -10.36 -0.93 -35.53
C ASP A 1078 -9.45 -2.20 -35.53
N GLU A 1079 -8.16 -2.06 -35.16
CA GLU A 1079 -7.17 -3.14 -35.07
C GLU A 1079 -6.91 -3.63 -33.65
N GLU A 1080 -7.50 -2.98 -32.65
CA GLU A 1080 -7.15 -3.05 -31.24
C GLU A 1080 -8.29 -3.66 -30.40
N LEU A 1081 -7.92 -4.27 -29.29
CA LEU A 1081 -8.81 -4.58 -28.17
C LEU A 1081 -8.34 -3.75 -26.99
N GLU A 1082 -9.28 -3.00 -26.40
CA GLU A 1082 -9.01 -2.06 -25.32
C GLU A 1082 -10.13 -2.10 -24.26
N ASN A 1083 -9.85 -1.51 -23.09
CA ASN A 1083 -10.87 -1.23 -22.08
C ASN A 1083 -11.29 0.24 -22.18
N ASN A 1084 -12.50 0.51 -22.65
CA ASN A 1084 -12.99 1.90 -22.72
C ASN A 1084 -13.87 2.29 -21.52
N SER A 1085 -13.78 1.54 -20.41
CA SER A 1085 -14.35 1.94 -19.11
C SER A 1085 -13.34 2.78 -18.35
N THR A 1086 -13.71 4.01 -18.01
CA THR A 1086 -12.84 4.94 -17.27
C THR A 1086 -13.61 5.54 -16.09
N ASN A 1087 -12.95 6.13 -15.09
CA ASN A 1087 -13.60 6.95 -14.04
C ASN A 1087 -12.57 7.81 -13.26
N PHE A 1088 -12.93 8.21 -12.03
CA PHE A 1088 -12.02 8.82 -11.06
C PHE A 1088 -12.01 8.09 -9.71
N LYS A 1089 -10.85 8.11 -9.06
CA LYS A 1089 -10.60 7.61 -7.70
C LYS A 1089 -10.28 8.74 -6.75
N PHE A 1090 -10.82 8.66 -5.53
CA PHE A 1090 -10.62 9.62 -4.46
C PHE A 1090 -9.75 8.97 -3.38
N VAL A 1091 -8.62 9.59 -3.09
CA VAL A 1091 -7.63 9.13 -2.12
C VAL A 1091 -7.50 10.19 -1.02
N ASP A 1092 -7.65 9.79 0.24
CA ASP A 1092 -7.29 10.70 1.35
C ASP A 1092 -5.79 10.96 1.29
N TRP A 1093 -5.39 12.24 1.33
CA TRP A 1093 -3.97 12.60 1.22
C TRP A 1093 -3.12 11.95 2.32
N GLY A 1094 -3.71 11.66 3.48
CA GLY A 1094 -3.06 10.93 4.56
C GLY A 1094 -2.60 9.54 4.14
N ASN A 1095 -3.36 8.83 3.30
CA ASN A 1095 -2.97 7.50 2.78
C ASN A 1095 -1.72 7.60 1.90
N VAL A 1096 -1.68 8.59 0.99
CA VAL A 1096 -0.50 8.84 0.15
C VAL A 1096 0.68 9.23 1.02
N ALA A 1097 0.50 10.23 1.88
CA ALA A 1097 1.58 10.77 2.69
C ALA A 1097 2.20 9.72 3.62
N GLN A 1098 1.41 8.80 4.16
CA GLN A 1098 1.88 7.76 5.07
C GLN A 1098 2.53 6.58 4.37
N SER A 1099 2.27 6.37 3.07
CA SER A 1099 2.85 5.25 2.31
C SER A 1099 4.38 5.38 2.13
N PHE A 1100 4.92 6.60 2.19
CA PHE A 1100 6.37 6.84 2.04
C PHE A 1100 7.16 6.46 3.30
N GLU A 1101 8.35 5.85 3.12
CA GLU A 1101 9.27 5.52 4.22
C GLU A 1101 9.57 6.73 5.12
N GLN A 1102 9.71 7.91 4.51
CA GLN A 1102 9.67 9.19 5.20
C GLN A 1102 8.36 9.89 4.83
N PRO A 1103 7.35 9.88 5.73
CA PRO A 1103 6.03 10.36 5.37
C PRO A 1103 6.03 11.79 4.85
N LEU A 1104 5.20 12.02 3.83
CA LEU A 1104 4.98 13.35 3.29
C LEU A 1104 4.22 14.22 4.29
N LEU A 1105 4.23 15.52 4.05
CA LEU A 1105 3.56 16.50 4.88
C LEU A 1105 2.03 16.39 4.77
N VAL A 1106 1.37 16.19 5.91
CA VAL A 1106 -0.07 16.43 6.08
C VAL A 1106 -0.26 17.78 6.77
N ASP A 1107 -0.80 18.76 6.05
CA ASP A 1107 -1.06 20.10 6.58
C ASP A 1107 -2.45 20.59 6.15
N PRO A 1108 -3.47 20.33 6.99
CA PRO A 1108 -4.85 20.67 6.69
C PRO A 1108 -5.20 22.17 6.80
N SER A 1109 -4.22 23.06 7.06
CA SER A 1109 -4.55 24.35 7.69
C SER A 1109 -3.78 25.59 7.22
N SER A 1110 -2.63 25.42 6.55
CA SER A 1110 -1.79 26.57 6.20
C SER A 1110 -2.19 27.29 4.91
N TYR A 1111 -2.89 26.60 4.00
CA TYR A 1111 -3.28 27.13 2.70
C TYR A 1111 -4.79 27.42 2.64
N ASP A 1112 -5.15 28.50 1.93
CA ASP A 1112 -6.53 28.86 1.60
C ASP A 1112 -6.58 29.22 0.12
N PRO A 1113 -7.26 28.44 -0.74
CA PRO A 1113 -7.28 28.68 -2.18
C PRO A 1113 -7.91 30.03 -2.57
N ARG A 1114 -8.71 30.65 -1.68
CA ARG A 1114 -9.28 32.00 -1.90
C ARG A 1114 -8.37 33.13 -1.45
N ASN A 1115 -7.30 32.82 -0.72
CA ASN A 1115 -6.38 33.82 -0.19
C ASN A 1115 -4.93 33.29 -0.15
N PRO A 1116 -4.37 32.89 -1.31
CA PRO A 1116 -2.98 32.47 -1.41
C PRO A 1116 -2.06 33.60 -0.92
N GLN A 1117 -0.98 33.25 -0.21
CA GLN A 1117 -0.02 34.25 0.27
C GLN A 1117 0.95 34.62 -0.85
N ASN A 1118 1.20 35.90 -1.09
CA ASN A 1118 2.21 36.30 -2.06
C ASN A 1118 3.61 35.96 -1.55
N ARG A 1119 4.24 34.96 -2.19
CA ARG A 1119 5.59 34.48 -1.95
C ARG A 1119 6.45 34.47 -3.22
N ALA A 1120 5.96 35.08 -4.30
CA ALA A 1120 6.57 35.04 -5.63
C ALA A 1120 7.94 35.73 -5.73
N LEU A 1121 8.41 36.29 -4.62
CA LEU A 1121 9.67 37.00 -4.48
C LEU A 1121 10.47 36.49 -3.25
N ASP A 1122 10.06 35.39 -2.62
CA ASP A 1122 10.80 34.77 -1.51
C ASP A 1122 11.56 33.55 -2.07
N GLY A 1123 12.88 33.65 -2.23
CA GLY A 1123 13.75 32.64 -2.86
C GLY A 1123 14.98 33.25 -3.57
N ASP A 1124 15.88 32.41 -4.08
CA ASP A 1124 17.05 32.87 -4.87
C ASP A 1124 16.62 33.18 -6.32
N ASP A 1125 16.14 34.41 -6.56
CA ASP A 1125 15.42 34.72 -7.79
C ASP A 1125 16.28 35.32 -8.92
N ARG A 1126 15.86 35.09 -10.18
CA ARG A 1126 16.49 35.70 -11.36
C ARG A 1126 15.54 36.58 -12.18
N LEU A 1127 15.41 37.86 -11.81
CA LEU A 1127 14.55 38.79 -12.54
C LEU A 1127 15.27 39.56 -13.66
N ARG A 1128 14.62 39.70 -14.82
CA ARG A 1128 15.16 40.43 -15.99
C ARG A 1128 14.21 41.53 -16.44
N GLY A 1129 14.69 42.77 -16.43
CA GLY A 1129 14.00 43.94 -16.95
C GLY A 1129 13.87 43.94 -18.48
N THR A 1130 13.02 44.82 -18.98
CA THR A 1130 12.71 45.02 -20.39
C THR A 1130 13.71 46.01 -21.05
N SER A 1131 13.26 46.76 -22.06
CA SER A 1131 14.03 47.87 -22.64
C SER A 1131 13.46 49.25 -22.29
N GLU A 1132 12.53 49.29 -21.35
CA GLU A 1132 11.92 50.50 -20.78
C GLU A 1132 12.47 50.77 -19.37
N ASP A 1133 11.92 51.76 -18.65
CA ASP A 1133 12.32 52.04 -17.26
C ASP A 1133 11.64 51.03 -16.32
N ASP A 1134 12.37 50.04 -15.82
CA ASP A 1134 11.80 48.92 -15.04
C ASP A 1134 11.90 49.12 -13.51
N TYR A 1135 11.03 48.44 -12.75
CA TYR A 1135 11.15 48.28 -11.30
C TYR A 1135 11.11 46.78 -11.00
N LEU A 1136 12.24 46.21 -10.59
CA LEU A 1136 12.38 44.80 -10.19
C LEU A 1136 12.57 44.75 -8.68
N ASP A 1137 11.73 43.96 -8.00
CA ASP A 1137 11.80 43.67 -6.58
C ASP A 1137 11.81 42.15 -6.44
N ALA A 1138 12.88 41.57 -5.92
CA ALA A 1138 13.11 40.12 -5.79
C ALA A 1138 13.01 39.64 -4.34
N GLY A 1139 12.38 40.43 -3.45
CA GLY A 1139 12.04 39.99 -2.08
C GLY A 1139 13.21 39.41 -1.28
N ALA A 1140 13.16 38.19 -0.75
CA ALA A 1140 14.20 37.65 0.14
C ALA A 1140 14.91 36.42 -0.47
N GLY A 1141 16.22 36.52 -0.69
CA GLY A 1141 17.10 35.44 -1.16
C GLY A 1141 18.35 35.99 -1.88
N ASP A 1142 19.18 35.12 -2.43
CA ASP A 1142 20.40 35.44 -3.18
C ASP A 1142 20.10 35.73 -4.68
N ASP A 1143 19.54 36.92 -4.95
CA ASP A 1143 18.96 37.24 -6.27
C ASP A 1143 19.98 37.67 -7.36
N ASP A 1144 19.71 37.29 -8.63
CA ASP A 1144 20.34 37.83 -9.86
C ASP A 1144 19.40 38.76 -10.65
N LEU A 1145 19.46 40.05 -10.32
CA LEU A 1145 18.64 41.12 -10.94
C LEU A 1145 19.32 41.79 -12.15
N ILE A 1146 18.69 41.71 -13.33
CA ILE A 1146 19.22 42.27 -14.59
C ILE A 1146 18.25 43.31 -15.21
N GLY A 1147 18.44 44.60 -14.92
CA GLY A 1147 17.58 45.68 -15.46
C GLY A 1147 17.67 46.01 -16.96
N ARG A 1148 18.56 45.37 -17.73
CA ARG A 1148 18.76 45.63 -19.18
C ARG A 1148 18.91 47.13 -19.56
N LYS A 1149 17.98 47.76 -20.28
CA LYS A 1149 18.10 49.15 -20.80
C LYS A 1149 16.96 50.02 -20.27
N GLY A 1150 17.26 50.95 -19.38
CA GLY A 1150 16.31 51.98 -18.95
C GLY A 1150 16.90 52.81 -17.82
N ASN A 1151 16.04 53.50 -17.08
CA ASN A 1151 16.34 53.99 -15.73
C ASN A 1151 15.70 53.04 -14.71
N ASP A 1152 16.36 51.91 -14.51
CA ASP A 1152 15.79 50.79 -13.77
C ASP A 1152 15.99 50.95 -12.26
N THR A 1153 15.03 50.46 -11.49
CA THR A 1153 15.13 50.32 -10.04
C THR A 1153 15.17 48.83 -9.71
N LEU A 1154 16.24 48.38 -9.07
CA LEU A 1154 16.46 46.98 -8.70
C LEU A 1154 16.51 46.87 -7.17
N LEU A 1155 15.70 46.00 -6.60
CA LEU A 1155 15.60 45.66 -5.18
C LEU A 1155 15.66 44.13 -5.10
N GLY A 1156 16.60 43.58 -4.34
CA GLY A 1156 16.66 42.14 -4.05
C GLY A 1156 16.93 42.05 -2.57
N GLY A 1157 15.88 41.99 -1.76
CA GLY A 1157 15.83 42.43 -0.36
C GLY A 1157 16.88 41.82 0.58
N LEU A 1158 16.56 40.74 1.30
CA LEU A 1158 17.45 40.13 2.30
C LEU A 1158 17.98 38.78 1.80
N GLY A 1159 19.26 38.73 1.41
CA GLY A 1159 20.04 37.52 1.11
C GLY A 1159 21.43 37.55 1.77
N ASP A 1160 22.29 36.55 1.52
CA ASP A 1160 23.59 36.28 2.18
C ASP A 1160 24.82 37.02 1.59
#